data_AF-A0A378LAV5-F1
#
_entry.id   AF-A0A378LAV5-F1
#
_cell.length_a   1.000
_cell.length_b   1.000
_cell.length_c   1.000
_cell.angle_alpha   90.00
_cell.angle_beta   90.00
_cell.angle_gamma   90.00
#
_symmetry.space_group_name_H-M   'P 1'
#
loop_
_entity.id
_entity.type
_entity.pdbx_description
1 polymer ?
#
loop_
_entity_poly.entity_id
_entity_poly.type
_entity_poly.pdbx_seq_one_letter_code
_entity_poly.pdbx_strand_id
1 'polypeptide(L)'
;MCAQGEVVQKKIEILNRYKPVSTIRLIYNRLQILSFDVRTEATKKYGTYFLDRVITPKGLATVIGVHNDHLWFWVDNSTGPSYWDNIVDNIFRPPYNFRESADTNYPVAVQEALNKAVEFSIPFRKLNQSIDLLILLKQLDEHNPEFLVNMLKLALKENPGEMNKQLGSLIQEFETLSVSDLEFVAELAESAQESKEPQLAHFLHDTRMNKVAMIQAITVSNVVSNLQAQIDALEERLKLLKQESQPVLYSKLGALKLNLEESRNNLLKSVETLNAVDSKVIQLKKLSAYKSFHSLLNALIDAYYELQINQNAPADLEHYLAGAARITQFLYDHGHHFFDMEAESASSNDNKQEQSGSLSRLELMYLFLLLSGGAAMSKTLQARVYFQIFEALNIKPSDNENMPETFNLVNFVTNKPDEFVKLYRNFFVIEGPCKQKVEELIAKKHPVLLAELGKLTNYYAAALNASVKQSDAKPGAKQEANYYFKQGINYLLQSLKQGTPQAVEAIDILMTTDKEHQIEGIGEIAKELAAYFTHTRNFAKAHHYLTVALECQDQGSKELQNELHMLQVKLTLLERSGAEQKGALAVLMQKVKEGDRSALALLEELSAHVPAVAFAAVVYWHDEDITKLSSALLEIAAKESPDLVAWYQNRYRVVCQAQKPSLDLILKAVKADFAPAIAEFNRLLDPIYIQDKKDTLLPIISDFEISQHIDPEIFMRILVHYRTAQDLSNETLNQIINSLAHTSFKQPNRYFALLSLGLYDLKHWIGTEEFIAVLYAIKRTGLLTDKNDILLKTIAGLFIDLGAENHSMFYAFLQEFIQSYPELAHALYQNSDAWATLKNNDQIASIVSRVVKDKKGPEEGSALSNLSLFNDKNNKENQTKLSKEEIDMKTDAQAFQKDVDGSATVGDSEERDHVSSPK
;
A
#
# COMPACT_ATOMS: atom_id res chain seq x y z
N MET A 1 0.93 13.54 -46.18
CA MET A 1 0.72 14.69 -47.10
C MET A 1 -0.12 15.71 -46.37
N CYS A 2 0.44 16.90 -46.18
CA CYS A 2 -0.08 17.96 -45.30
C CYS A 2 -1.37 18.59 -45.83
N ALA A 3 -2.30 18.94 -44.93
CA ALA A 3 -3.47 19.77 -45.23
C ALA A 3 -3.66 20.84 -44.15
N GLN A 4 -3.71 22.09 -44.58
CA GLN A 4 -3.90 23.30 -43.77
C GLN A 4 -5.39 23.57 -43.51
N GLY A 5 -5.72 24.19 -42.38
CA GLY A 5 -7.08 24.59 -42.01
C GLY A 5 -7.21 26.10 -41.86
N GLU A 6 -8.24 26.68 -42.46
CA GLU A 6 -8.58 28.11 -42.42
C GLU A 6 -9.59 28.39 -41.30
N VAL A 7 -9.38 29.48 -40.54
CA VAL A 7 -10.23 29.90 -39.42
C VAL A 7 -11.06 31.12 -39.86
N VAL A 8 -12.39 31.01 -39.80
CA VAL A 8 -13.30 32.15 -40.00
C VAL A 8 -13.77 32.65 -38.63
N GLN A 9 -13.23 33.80 -38.19
CA GLN A 9 -13.69 34.52 -36.99
C GLN A 9 -14.79 35.54 -37.33
N LYS A 10 -15.80 35.67 -36.45
CA LYS A 10 -16.52 36.93 -36.23
C LYS A 10 -16.76 37.19 -34.73
N LYS A 11 -16.44 38.43 -34.34
CA LYS A 11 -16.61 39.14 -33.05
C LYS A 11 -18.08 39.12 -32.56
N ILE A 12 -18.44 39.28 -31.28
CA ILE A 12 -18.25 40.43 -30.35
C ILE A 12 -18.42 39.95 -28.88
N GLU A 13 -17.77 40.66 -27.94
CA GLU A 13 -17.74 40.52 -26.47
C GLU A 13 -19.08 40.68 -25.74
N ILE A 14 -19.21 40.03 -24.57
CA ILE A 14 -19.19 40.66 -23.23
C ILE A 14 -19.43 39.58 -22.13
N LEU A 15 -18.56 39.59 -21.10
CA LEU A 15 -18.64 38.96 -19.77
C LEU A 15 -18.59 37.41 -19.63
N ASN A 16 -17.46 36.94 -19.07
CA ASN A 16 -17.26 35.68 -18.32
C ASN A 16 -17.80 34.37 -18.95
N ARG A 17 -16.93 33.59 -19.61
CA ARG A 17 -16.94 32.10 -19.65
C ARG A 17 -15.84 31.53 -20.54
N TYR A 18 -15.14 30.50 -20.04
CA TYR A 18 -14.36 29.52 -20.82
C TYR A 18 -15.12 29.14 -22.10
N LYS A 19 -14.45 28.99 -23.25
CA LYS A 19 -15.10 28.48 -24.46
C LYS A 19 -15.29 26.96 -24.35
N PRO A 20 -16.52 26.42 -24.16
CA PRO A 20 -16.79 25.04 -24.50
C PRO A 20 -16.73 24.91 -26.03
N VAL A 21 -15.92 23.98 -26.52
CA VAL A 21 -16.03 23.53 -27.92
C VAL A 21 -17.43 22.94 -28.07
N SER A 22 -18.28 23.57 -28.88
CA SER A 22 -19.65 23.11 -29.09
C SER A 22 -19.76 22.07 -30.19
N THR A 23 -18.74 21.94 -31.04
CA THR A 23 -18.76 21.03 -32.19
C THR A 23 -17.35 20.58 -32.55
N ILE A 24 -17.16 19.28 -32.80
CA ILE A 24 -15.93 18.75 -33.40
C ILE A 24 -16.19 18.26 -34.82
N ARG A 25 -15.21 18.36 -35.72
CA ARG A 25 -15.33 17.91 -37.11
C ARG A 25 -14.32 16.81 -37.41
N LEU A 26 -14.79 15.66 -37.88
CA LEU A 26 -13.93 14.56 -38.34
C LEU A 26 -14.06 14.41 -39.85
N ILE A 27 -12.91 14.21 -40.52
CA ILE A 27 -12.86 13.91 -41.96
C ILE A 27 -12.82 12.39 -42.12
N TYR A 28 -13.85 11.84 -42.77
CA TYR A 28 -14.00 10.42 -43.06
C TYR A 28 -13.85 10.18 -44.58
N ASN A 29 -13.06 9.17 -44.96
CA ASN A 29 -12.86 8.69 -46.34
C ASN A 29 -12.74 9.78 -47.42
N ARG A 30 -11.64 10.56 -47.36
CA ARG A 30 -11.18 11.56 -48.36
C ARG A 30 -12.16 12.65 -48.81
N LEU A 31 -13.44 12.64 -48.44
CA LEU A 31 -14.43 13.62 -48.95
C LEU A 31 -15.61 13.95 -48.01
N GLN A 32 -15.80 13.29 -46.86
CA GLN A 32 -16.91 13.61 -45.95
C GLN A 32 -16.44 14.23 -44.64
N ILE A 33 -16.95 15.43 -44.31
CA ILE A 33 -16.75 16.10 -43.02
C ILE A 33 -17.98 15.84 -42.16
N LEU A 34 -17.84 15.06 -41.10
CA LEU A 34 -18.88 14.86 -40.10
C LEU A 34 -18.69 15.86 -38.97
N SER A 35 -19.75 16.57 -38.58
CA SER A 35 -19.74 17.57 -37.49
C SER A 35 -20.53 17.07 -36.29
N PHE A 36 -19.87 16.78 -35.18
CA PHE A 36 -20.47 16.23 -33.97
C PHE A 36 -20.68 17.34 -32.93
N ASP A 37 -21.90 17.49 -32.43
CA ASP A 37 -22.25 18.32 -31.29
C ASP A 37 -21.76 17.63 -30.01
N VAL A 38 -20.84 18.28 -29.29
CA VAL A 38 -20.22 17.73 -28.07
C VAL A 38 -20.68 18.45 -26.81
N ARG A 39 -21.65 19.37 -26.94
CA ARG A 39 -22.22 20.07 -25.79
C ARG A 39 -22.79 19.06 -24.80
N THR A 40 -22.64 19.35 -23.51
CA THR A 40 -23.21 18.54 -22.43
C THR A 40 -24.71 18.33 -22.63
N GLU A 41 -25.45 19.33 -23.09
CA GLU A 41 -26.88 19.21 -23.36
C GLU A 41 -27.21 18.25 -24.51
N ALA A 42 -26.29 18.06 -25.46
CA ALA A 42 -26.46 17.15 -26.59
C ALA A 42 -26.16 15.70 -26.19
N THR A 43 -25.03 15.46 -25.52
CA THR A 43 -24.58 14.12 -25.09
C THR A 43 -25.40 13.57 -23.93
N LYS A 44 -25.80 14.43 -22.97
CA LYS A 44 -26.62 14.04 -21.81
C LYS A 44 -27.98 13.46 -22.18
N LYS A 45 -28.53 13.78 -23.37
CA LYS A 45 -29.76 13.14 -23.89
C LYS A 45 -29.64 11.61 -23.98
N TYR A 46 -28.41 11.12 -24.12
CA TYR A 46 -28.08 9.70 -24.21
C TYR A 46 -27.54 9.13 -22.89
N GLY A 47 -27.55 9.90 -21.80
CA GLY A 47 -27.01 9.48 -20.51
C GLY A 47 -25.48 9.44 -20.45
N THR A 48 -24.79 10.10 -21.38
CA THR A 48 -23.32 10.14 -21.47
C THR A 48 -22.82 11.58 -21.56
N TYR A 49 -21.50 11.76 -21.42
CA TYR A 49 -20.78 12.98 -21.72
C TYR A 49 -19.83 12.75 -22.91
N PHE A 50 -19.33 13.84 -23.49
CA PHE A 50 -18.27 13.76 -24.49
C PHE A 50 -17.02 13.10 -23.88
N LEU A 51 -16.40 12.18 -24.61
CA LEU A 51 -15.27 11.33 -24.19
C LEU A 51 -15.57 10.26 -23.12
N ASP A 52 -16.83 10.10 -22.70
CA ASP A 52 -17.19 8.98 -21.84
C ASP A 52 -16.85 7.64 -22.50
N ARG A 53 -16.38 6.70 -21.68
CA ARG A 53 -16.12 5.33 -22.10
C ARG A 53 -17.37 4.49 -21.95
N VAL A 54 -17.71 3.80 -23.03
CA VAL A 54 -18.92 2.97 -23.13
C VAL A 54 -18.56 1.60 -23.69
N ILE A 55 -19.27 0.56 -23.25
CA ILE A 55 -19.15 -0.77 -23.85
C ILE A 55 -20.16 -0.89 -24.98
N THR A 56 -19.70 -1.22 -26.17
CA THR A 56 -20.54 -1.50 -27.34
C THR A 56 -20.53 -2.99 -27.67
N PRO A 57 -21.52 -3.52 -28.42
CA PRO A 57 -21.48 -4.88 -28.96
C PRO A 57 -20.23 -5.20 -29.79
N LYS A 58 -19.53 -4.16 -30.27
CA LYS A 58 -18.31 -4.27 -31.07
C LYS A 58 -17.02 -4.08 -30.25
N GLY A 59 -17.13 -3.91 -28.92
CA GLY A 59 -16.01 -3.65 -28.02
C GLY A 59 -16.14 -2.34 -27.25
N LEU A 60 -15.11 -2.01 -26.47
CA LEU A 60 -15.02 -0.72 -25.78
C LEU A 60 -14.97 0.43 -26.80
N ALA A 61 -15.61 1.54 -26.45
CA ALA A 61 -15.66 2.72 -27.32
C ALA A 61 -15.67 4.02 -26.52
N THR A 62 -15.29 5.10 -27.20
CA THR A 62 -15.28 6.47 -26.65
C THR A 62 -16.33 7.33 -27.33
N VAL A 63 -17.15 8.06 -26.57
CA VAL A 63 -18.16 8.96 -27.12
C VAL A 63 -17.51 10.15 -27.83
N ILE A 64 -17.83 10.32 -29.11
CA ILE A 64 -17.32 11.39 -29.98
C ILE A 64 -18.28 12.59 -29.99
N GLY A 65 -19.57 12.37 -29.78
CA GLY A 65 -20.59 13.41 -29.77
C GLY A 65 -21.84 13.03 -30.58
N VAL A 66 -22.71 13.99 -30.81
CA VAL A 66 -24.00 13.78 -31.48
C VAL A 66 -23.96 14.32 -32.90
N HIS A 67 -24.25 13.49 -33.89
CA HIS A 67 -24.37 13.91 -35.28
C HIS A 67 -25.64 13.30 -35.88
N ASN A 68 -26.47 14.14 -36.53
CA ASN A 68 -27.78 13.79 -37.06
C ASN A 68 -28.71 13.10 -36.02
N ASP A 69 -28.78 13.61 -34.79
CA ASP A 69 -29.59 13.04 -33.70
C ASP A 69 -29.26 11.57 -33.34
N HIS A 70 -28.01 11.16 -33.55
CA HIS A 70 -27.51 9.88 -33.06
C HIS A 70 -26.25 10.11 -32.22
N LEU A 71 -26.04 9.28 -31.20
CA LEU A 71 -24.77 9.25 -30.46
C LEU A 71 -23.73 8.47 -31.27
N TRP A 72 -22.59 9.12 -31.51
CA TRP A 72 -21.46 8.53 -32.22
C TRP A 72 -20.32 8.23 -31.25
N PHE A 73 -19.67 7.09 -31.48
CA PHE A 73 -18.54 6.62 -30.69
C PHE A 73 -17.43 6.05 -31.58
N TRP A 74 -16.22 6.08 -31.05
CA TRP A 74 -15.06 5.43 -31.65
C TRP A 74 -14.86 4.09 -30.99
N VAL A 75 -15.10 2.99 -31.71
CA VAL A 75 -14.82 1.64 -31.20
C VAL A 75 -13.31 1.39 -31.28
N ASP A 76 -12.73 0.86 -30.22
CA ASP A 76 -11.31 0.49 -30.19
C ASP A 76 -11.00 -0.48 -31.34
N ASN A 77 -9.86 -0.30 -32.02
CA ASN A 77 -9.46 -1.06 -33.22
C ASN A 77 -10.36 -0.93 -34.47
N SER A 78 -11.34 -0.01 -34.46
CA SER A 78 -12.12 0.35 -35.65
C SER A 78 -11.45 1.44 -36.48
N THR A 79 -11.67 1.41 -37.80
CA THR A 79 -11.14 2.39 -38.76
C THR A 79 -11.96 3.69 -38.84
N GLY A 80 -13.04 3.80 -38.08
CA GLY A 80 -13.86 5.01 -38.08
C GLY A 80 -14.94 5.06 -36.99
N PRO A 81 -15.56 6.25 -36.85
CA PRO A 81 -16.65 6.46 -35.91
C PRO A 81 -17.88 5.63 -36.33
N SER A 82 -18.51 4.99 -35.36
CA SER A 82 -19.76 4.25 -35.53
C SER A 82 -20.85 4.90 -34.68
N TYR A 83 -22.10 4.80 -35.10
CA TYR A 83 -23.23 5.27 -34.32
C TYR A 83 -23.98 4.09 -33.72
N TRP A 84 -24.70 4.33 -32.61
CA TRP A 84 -25.46 3.27 -31.96
C TRP A 84 -26.80 3.13 -32.69
N ASP A 85 -27.03 2.02 -33.36
CA ASP A 85 -28.37 1.66 -33.81
C ASP A 85 -29.15 1.07 -32.63
N ASN A 86 -30.11 1.84 -32.10
CA ASN A 86 -31.12 1.48 -31.09
C ASN A 86 -30.69 1.29 -29.62
N ILE A 87 -30.87 2.34 -28.79
CA ILE A 87 -31.17 2.21 -27.35
C ILE A 87 -32.24 3.25 -26.97
N VAL A 88 -33.29 2.79 -26.28
CA VAL A 88 -34.38 3.59 -25.69
C VAL A 88 -34.32 3.60 -24.15
N ASP A 89 -33.34 2.93 -23.53
CA ASP A 89 -33.28 2.78 -22.06
C ASP A 89 -31.89 3.04 -21.45
N ASN A 90 -31.90 3.59 -20.24
CA ASN A 90 -30.78 4.14 -19.49
C ASN A 90 -29.86 3.01 -18.94
N ILE A 91 -28.80 2.66 -19.68
CA ILE A 91 -27.89 1.53 -19.36
C ILE A 91 -26.82 1.89 -18.31
N PHE A 92 -26.73 3.16 -17.90
CA PHE A 92 -25.77 3.62 -16.91
C PHE A 92 -26.40 3.77 -15.53
N ARG A 93 -26.64 2.64 -14.86
CA ARG A 93 -26.69 2.62 -13.39
C ARG A 93 -25.35 2.08 -12.86
N PRO A 94 -24.72 2.77 -11.88
CA PRO A 94 -23.51 2.26 -11.21
C PRO A 94 -23.86 0.96 -10.46
N PRO A 95 -22.92 0.01 -10.27
CA PRO A 95 -21.52 0.29 -9.91
C PRO A 95 -20.52 -0.58 -10.69
N TYR A 96 -19.89 -0.03 -11.72
CA TYR A 96 -18.65 -0.62 -12.25
C TYR A 96 -17.56 0.44 -12.14
N ASN A 97 -16.63 0.24 -11.20
CA ASN A 97 -15.39 1.00 -11.11
C ASN A 97 -14.54 0.64 -12.33
N PHE A 98 -14.53 1.53 -13.33
CA PHE A 98 -13.72 1.38 -14.53
C PHE A 98 -12.24 1.48 -14.17
N ARG A 99 -11.44 0.49 -14.59
CA ARG A 99 -9.96 0.61 -14.57
C ARG A 99 -9.51 1.40 -15.79
N GLU A 100 -8.49 2.23 -15.61
CA GLU A 100 -7.80 2.91 -16.71
C GLU A 100 -7.26 1.89 -17.73
N SER A 101 -7.47 2.19 -19.01
CA SER A 101 -6.89 1.42 -20.12
C SER A 101 -5.41 1.78 -20.24
N ALA A 102 -4.54 0.76 -20.35
CA ALA A 102 -3.12 0.95 -20.67
C ALA A 102 -2.86 1.31 -22.15
N ASP A 103 -3.91 1.39 -22.98
CA ASP A 103 -3.78 1.64 -24.42
C ASP A 103 -3.78 3.15 -24.73
N THR A 104 -2.64 3.64 -25.20
CA THR A 104 -2.42 5.06 -25.52
C THR A 104 -2.57 5.38 -27.02
N ASN A 105 -2.88 4.39 -27.87
CA ASN A 105 -2.85 4.52 -29.33
C ASN A 105 -4.12 5.14 -29.94
N TYR A 106 -4.37 6.41 -29.65
CA TYR A 106 -5.34 7.21 -30.39
C TYR A 106 -4.84 7.51 -31.82
N PRO A 107 -5.71 7.56 -32.84
CA PRO A 107 -5.34 8.03 -34.18
C PRO A 107 -4.82 9.47 -34.15
N VAL A 108 -3.77 9.77 -34.92
CA VAL A 108 -3.09 11.09 -34.94
C VAL A 108 -4.07 12.25 -35.15
N ALA A 109 -5.09 12.09 -36.01
CA ALA A 109 -6.09 13.12 -36.26
C ALA A 109 -6.98 13.44 -35.04
N VAL A 110 -7.24 12.48 -34.16
CA VAL A 110 -8.00 12.67 -32.91
C VAL A 110 -7.11 13.34 -31.86
N GLN A 111 -5.84 12.95 -31.80
CA GLN A 111 -4.84 13.62 -30.94
C GLN A 111 -4.65 15.09 -31.35
N GLU A 112 -4.52 15.37 -32.65
CA GLU A 112 -4.40 16.73 -33.20
C GLU A 112 -5.66 17.56 -33.00
N ALA A 113 -6.85 16.95 -33.11
CA ALA A 113 -8.12 17.62 -32.85
C ALA A 113 -8.32 17.93 -31.36
N LEU A 114 -7.91 17.03 -30.45
CA LEU A 114 -7.92 17.27 -28.99
C LEU A 114 -6.92 18.38 -28.61
N ASN A 115 -5.70 18.37 -29.15
CA ASN A 115 -4.71 19.42 -28.92
C ASN A 115 -5.20 20.81 -29.40
N LYS A 116 -5.94 20.86 -30.53
CA LYS A 116 -6.55 22.11 -31.05
C LYS A 116 -7.82 22.53 -30.32
N ALA A 117 -8.61 21.58 -29.81
CA ALA A 117 -9.89 21.86 -29.15
C ALA A 117 -9.72 22.39 -27.72
N VAL A 118 -8.62 22.04 -27.05
CA VAL A 118 -8.41 22.35 -25.63
C VAL A 118 -7.35 23.45 -25.42
N GLU A 119 -6.82 24.07 -26.49
CA GLU A 119 -5.71 25.05 -26.41
C GLU A 119 -4.52 24.54 -25.58
N PHE A 120 -4.19 23.23 -25.66
CA PHE A 120 -3.00 22.66 -25.05
C PHE A 120 -1.91 22.42 -26.08
N SER A 121 -0.78 23.13 -25.93
CA SER A 121 0.47 22.89 -26.67
C SER A 121 1.33 21.77 -26.05
N ILE A 122 0.75 20.88 -25.25
CA ILE A 122 1.46 19.74 -24.65
C ILE A 122 0.68 18.45 -24.94
N PRO A 123 1.27 17.44 -25.62
CA PRO A 123 0.61 16.17 -25.89
C PRO A 123 0.17 15.48 -24.59
N PHE A 124 -1.04 14.92 -24.57
CA PHE A 124 -1.61 14.16 -23.43
C PHE A 124 -0.67 13.08 -22.85
N ARG A 125 0.26 12.55 -23.66
CA ARG A 125 1.28 11.57 -23.24
C ARG A 125 2.46 12.18 -22.43
N LYS A 126 2.61 13.50 -22.40
CA LYS A 126 3.67 14.21 -21.64
C LYS A 126 3.24 14.66 -20.25
N LEU A 127 1.97 14.54 -19.88
CA LEU A 127 1.52 14.79 -18.50
C LEU A 127 2.12 13.79 -17.50
N ASN A 128 2.51 12.59 -17.95
CA ASN A 128 3.25 11.59 -17.16
C ASN A 128 4.79 11.70 -17.31
N GLN A 129 5.32 12.78 -17.89
CA GLN A 129 6.77 12.99 -18.05
C GLN A 129 7.20 14.26 -17.34
N SER A 130 8.35 14.19 -16.66
CA SER A 130 9.00 15.23 -15.87
C SER A 130 8.82 16.64 -16.46
N ILE A 131 8.22 17.55 -15.70
CA ILE A 131 8.21 18.97 -16.02
C ILE A 131 9.66 19.49 -15.96
N ASP A 132 10.07 20.22 -16.99
CA ASP A 132 11.32 20.97 -17.00
C ASP A 132 11.01 22.45 -16.73
N LEU A 133 11.42 22.94 -15.56
CA LEU A 133 11.12 24.31 -15.12
C LEU A 133 11.83 25.37 -15.98
N LEU A 134 12.97 25.04 -16.60
CA LEU A 134 13.71 25.96 -17.47
C LEU A 134 13.06 26.10 -18.85
N ILE A 135 12.43 25.03 -19.35
CA ILE A 135 11.60 25.11 -20.55
C ILE A 135 10.33 25.90 -20.27
N LEU A 136 9.67 25.62 -19.15
CA LEU A 136 8.46 26.31 -18.70
C LEU A 136 8.71 27.82 -18.52
N LEU A 137 9.87 28.21 -17.99
CA LEU A 137 10.29 29.62 -17.86
C LEU A 137 10.26 30.37 -19.20
N LYS A 138 10.49 29.68 -20.32
CA LYS A 138 10.49 30.29 -21.67
C LYS A 138 9.11 30.32 -22.32
N GLN A 139 8.12 29.66 -21.73
CA GLN A 139 6.78 29.44 -22.28
C GLN A 139 5.67 29.94 -21.36
N LEU A 140 6.00 30.67 -20.29
CA LEU A 140 5.04 31.16 -19.29
C LEU A 140 3.88 31.97 -19.89
N ASP A 141 4.16 32.80 -20.89
CA ASP A 141 3.16 33.63 -21.57
C ASP A 141 2.11 32.80 -22.33
N GLU A 142 2.37 31.51 -22.57
CA GLU A 142 1.44 30.58 -23.23
C GLU A 142 0.50 29.88 -22.24
N HIS A 143 0.65 30.12 -20.93
CA HIS A 143 -0.05 29.39 -19.88
C HIS A 143 -0.86 30.31 -18.96
N ASN A 144 -2.11 29.92 -18.68
CA ASN A 144 -2.93 30.56 -17.64
C ASN A 144 -2.30 30.29 -16.25
N PRO A 145 -2.16 31.30 -15.36
CA PRO A 145 -1.65 31.13 -13.99
C PRO A 145 -2.31 30.00 -13.19
N GLU A 146 -3.65 29.85 -13.27
CA GLU A 146 -4.36 28.80 -12.53
C GLU A 146 -4.03 27.39 -13.08
N PHE A 147 -3.85 27.30 -14.39
CA PHE A 147 -3.41 26.06 -15.04
C PHE A 147 -1.97 25.72 -14.68
N LEU A 148 -1.09 26.72 -14.66
CA LEU A 148 0.32 26.58 -14.27
C LEU A 148 0.46 25.99 -12.87
N VAL A 149 -0.27 26.54 -11.90
CA VAL A 149 -0.29 26.03 -10.51
C VAL A 149 -0.79 24.59 -10.47
N ASN A 150 -1.88 24.25 -11.17
CA ASN A 150 -2.41 22.89 -11.19
C ASN A 150 -1.47 21.87 -11.87
N MET A 151 -0.75 22.29 -12.90
CA MET A 151 0.28 21.48 -13.56
C MET A 151 1.45 21.19 -12.61
N LEU A 152 1.96 22.23 -11.93
CA LEU A 152 3.05 22.12 -10.96
C LEU A 152 2.66 21.24 -9.77
N LYS A 153 1.43 21.36 -9.25
CA LYS A 153 0.90 20.46 -8.20
C LYS A 153 0.91 19.00 -8.63
N LEU A 154 0.48 18.73 -9.86
CA LEU A 154 0.39 17.36 -10.38
C LEU A 154 1.79 16.75 -10.49
N ALA A 155 2.77 17.49 -11.04
CA ALA A 155 4.14 17.02 -11.09
C ALA A 155 4.80 16.87 -9.71
N LEU A 156 4.52 17.78 -8.78
CA LEU A 156 5.00 17.69 -7.40
C LEU A 156 4.39 16.47 -6.68
N LYS A 157 3.15 16.10 -7.01
CA LYS A 157 2.48 14.89 -6.50
C LYS A 157 3.05 13.60 -7.11
N GLU A 158 3.35 13.58 -8.40
CA GLU A 158 3.81 12.38 -9.10
C GLU A 158 5.30 12.10 -8.93
N ASN A 159 6.14 13.13 -8.90
CA ASN A 159 7.59 12.99 -8.77
C ASN A 159 8.22 14.18 -8.02
N PRO A 160 8.08 14.26 -6.68
CA PRO A 160 8.63 15.34 -5.88
C PRO A 160 10.17 15.38 -5.94
N GLY A 161 10.82 14.22 -6.11
CA GLY A 161 12.28 14.13 -6.24
C GLY A 161 12.81 14.85 -7.47
N GLU A 162 12.17 14.69 -8.63
CA GLU A 162 12.55 15.41 -9.85
C GLU A 162 12.22 16.90 -9.76
N MET A 163 11.06 17.27 -9.22
CA MET A 163 10.70 18.68 -9.00
C MET A 163 11.71 19.40 -8.12
N ASN A 164 12.19 18.77 -7.04
CA ASN A 164 13.24 19.33 -6.18
C ASN A 164 14.57 19.54 -6.92
N LYS A 165 14.94 18.63 -7.85
CA LYS A 165 16.14 18.81 -8.69
C LYS A 165 15.96 19.96 -9.67
N GLN A 166 14.82 20.01 -10.35
CA GLN A 166 14.47 21.07 -11.31
C GLN A 166 14.44 22.44 -10.63
N LEU A 167 13.91 22.52 -9.40
CA LEU A 167 13.96 23.73 -8.58
C LEU A 167 15.40 24.16 -8.30
N GLY A 168 16.28 23.20 -7.98
CA GLY A 168 17.72 23.47 -7.82
C GLY A 168 18.35 24.05 -9.07
N SER A 169 18.06 23.48 -10.25
CA SER A 169 18.55 24.00 -11.53
C SER A 169 17.97 25.38 -11.87
N LEU A 170 16.70 25.62 -11.57
CA LEU A 170 16.05 26.92 -11.76
C LEU A 170 16.71 28.00 -10.89
N ILE A 171 17.00 27.71 -9.63
CA ILE A 171 17.69 28.63 -8.71
C ILE A 171 19.12 28.89 -9.18
N GLN A 172 19.86 27.86 -9.60
CA GLN A 172 21.22 28.03 -10.14
C GLN A 172 21.24 28.92 -11.39
N GLU A 173 20.27 28.78 -12.28
CA GLU A 173 20.14 29.64 -13.45
C GLU A 173 19.91 31.11 -13.02
N PHE A 174 19.10 31.35 -12.00
CA PHE A 174 18.91 32.69 -11.44
C PHE A 174 20.20 33.26 -10.83
N GLU A 175 20.96 32.44 -10.09
CA GLU A 175 22.25 32.85 -9.49
C GLU A 175 23.32 33.21 -10.55
N THR A 176 23.12 32.87 -11.82
CA THR A 176 24.00 33.37 -12.91
C THR A 176 23.79 34.85 -13.24
N LEU A 177 22.69 35.46 -12.78
CA LEU A 177 22.43 36.89 -12.96
C LEU A 177 23.39 37.72 -12.09
N SER A 178 23.99 38.76 -12.67
CA SER A 178 24.93 39.61 -11.93
C SER A 178 24.20 40.55 -10.96
N VAL A 179 24.88 40.99 -9.89
CA VAL A 179 24.34 41.98 -8.92
C VAL A 179 23.86 43.25 -9.63
N SER A 180 24.60 43.70 -10.65
CA SER A 180 24.23 44.85 -11.49
C SER A 180 22.97 44.61 -12.32
N ASP A 181 22.70 43.37 -12.72
CA ASP A 181 21.45 43.01 -13.39
C ASP A 181 20.26 43.03 -12.41
N LEU A 182 20.47 42.67 -11.15
CA LEU A 182 19.44 42.65 -10.10
C LEU A 182 19.09 44.05 -9.58
N GLU A 183 20.09 44.91 -9.33
CA GLU A 183 19.90 46.31 -8.90
C GLU A 183 19.15 47.12 -9.97
N PHE A 184 19.50 46.94 -11.25
CA PHE A 184 18.85 47.63 -12.36
C PHE A 184 17.41 47.16 -12.63
N VAL A 185 17.13 45.88 -12.38
CA VAL A 185 15.77 45.32 -12.47
C VAL A 185 14.87 45.88 -11.36
N ALA A 186 15.42 46.09 -10.16
CA ALA A 186 14.71 46.76 -9.07
C ALA A 186 14.41 48.24 -9.41
N GLU A 187 15.41 48.99 -9.91
CA GLU A 187 15.21 50.39 -10.35
C GLU A 187 14.21 50.52 -11.51
N LEU A 188 14.19 49.58 -12.46
CA LEU A 188 13.25 49.63 -13.59
C LEU A 188 11.83 49.19 -13.23
N ALA A 189 11.67 48.28 -12.26
CA ALA A 189 10.35 47.86 -11.79
C ALA A 189 9.55 49.04 -11.19
N GLU A 190 10.24 49.97 -10.51
CA GLU A 190 9.65 51.25 -10.05
C GLU A 190 9.21 52.14 -11.22
N SER A 191 9.94 52.14 -12.34
CA SER A 191 9.65 53.00 -13.50
C SER A 191 8.58 52.45 -14.47
N ALA A 192 8.29 51.15 -14.41
CA ALA A 192 7.46 50.45 -15.41
C ALA A 192 5.96 50.36 -15.07
N GLN A 193 5.52 50.92 -13.93
CA GLN A 193 4.09 51.00 -13.58
C GLN A 193 3.26 51.85 -14.55
N GLU A 194 3.90 52.64 -15.42
CA GLU A 194 3.24 53.46 -16.44
C GLU A 194 3.65 53.06 -17.87
N SER A 195 3.07 52.00 -18.44
CA SER A 195 2.59 51.93 -19.86
C SER A 195 2.53 50.51 -20.45
N LYS A 196 1.34 50.17 -21.00
CA LYS A 196 1.05 49.21 -22.08
C LYS A 196 2.01 48.00 -22.23
N GLU A 197 2.04 47.13 -21.22
CA GLU A 197 2.86 45.91 -21.14
C GLU A 197 2.73 44.87 -22.29
N PRO A 198 1.57 44.60 -22.91
CA PRO A 198 1.46 43.49 -23.86
C PRO A 198 2.16 43.73 -25.20
N GLN A 199 2.42 45.00 -25.58
CA GLN A 199 3.07 45.33 -26.85
C GLN A 199 4.60 45.23 -26.77
N LEU A 200 5.18 45.39 -25.57
CA LEU A 200 6.61 45.32 -25.34
C LEU A 200 7.11 43.86 -25.34
N ALA A 201 6.33 42.93 -24.77
CA ALA A 201 6.66 41.51 -24.72
C ALA A 201 6.77 40.87 -26.12
N HIS A 202 5.78 41.12 -27.00
CA HIS A 202 5.84 40.68 -28.40
C HIS A 202 7.00 41.33 -29.18
N PHE A 203 7.29 42.60 -28.92
CA PHE A 203 8.40 43.30 -29.57
C PHE A 203 9.76 42.67 -29.19
N LEU A 204 9.95 42.26 -27.94
CA LEU A 204 11.21 41.69 -27.44
C LEU A 204 11.44 40.23 -27.86
N HIS A 205 10.37 39.43 -27.97
CA HIS A 205 10.47 38.02 -28.37
C HIS A 205 10.71 37.82 -29.87
N ASP A 206 10.10 38.63 -30.74
CA ASP A 206 10.11 38.39 -32.20
C ASP A 206 11.19 39.15 -32.97
N THR A 207 11.73 40.25 -32.43
CA THR A 207 12.61 41.10 -33.24
C THR A 207 14.09 40.68 -33.20
N ARG A 208 14.65 40.43 -34.40
CA ARG A 208 16.10 40.38 -34.64
C ARG A 208 16.76 41.77 -34.57
N MET A 209 16.12 42.75 -33.91
CA MET A 209 16.54 44.15 -33.84
C MET A 209 18.01 44.29 -33.41
N ASN A 210 18.48 43.54 -32.41
CA ASN A 210 19.91 43.55 -32.02
C ASN A 210 20.85 43.16 -33.15
N LYS A 211 20.57 42.04 -33.82
CA LYS A 211 21.42 41.59 -34.92
C LYS A 211 21.41 42.58 -36.08
N VAL A 212 20.25 43.18 -36.37
CA VAL A 212 20.11 44.17 -37.44
C VAL A 212 20.81 45.48 -37.07
N ALA A 213 20.63 45.99 -35.84
CA ALA A 213 21.27 47.19 -35.34
C ALA A 213 22.79 47.04 -35.28
N MET A 214 23.30 45.90 -34.79
CA MET A 214 24.73 45.58 -34.76
C MET A 214 25.33 45.49 -36.18
N ILE A 215 24.68 44.77 -37.11
CA ILE A 215 25.13 44.67 -38.50
C ILE A 215 25.13 46.03 -39.18
N GLN A 216 24.10 46.85 -38.95
CA GLN A 216 24.02 48.20 -39.50
C GLN A 216 25.06 49.12 -38.87
N ALA A 217 25.32 49.05 -37.56
CA ALA A 217 26.37 49.81 -36.89
C ALA A 217 27.75 49.47 -37.47
N ILE A 218 28.05 48.18 -37.69
CA ILE A 218 29.30 47.74 -38.35
C ILE A 218 29.38 48.27 -39.79
N THR A 219 28.27 48.19 -40.54
CA THR A 219 28.22 48.66 -41.94
C THR A 219 28.45 50.17 -42.02
N VAL A 220 27.77 50.95 -41.18
CA VAL A 220 27.92 52.40 -41.11
C VAL A 220 29.32 52.78 -40.60
N SER A 221 29.87 52.03 -39.64
CA SER A 221 31.26 52.22 -39.17
C SER A 221 32.27 52.02 -40.30
N ASN A 222 32.09 51.01 -41.15
CA ASN A 222 32.94 50.82 -42.33
C ASN A 222 32.81 51.98 -43.33
N VAL A 223 31.60 52.54 -43.51
CA VAL A 223 31.40 53.74 -44.34
C VAL A 223 32.09 54.96 -43.71
N VAL A 224 32.03 55.12 -42.39
CA VAL A 224 32.75 56.17 -41.64
C VAL A 224 34.26 56.03 -41.84
N SER A 225 34.82 54.82 -41.76
CA SER A 225 36.23 54.56 -42.03
C SER A 225 36.62 54.87 -43.49
N ASN A 226 35.77 54.51 -44.45
CA ASN A 226 35.99 54.82 -45.86
C ASN A 226 35.94 56.33 -46.15
N LEU A 227 34.99 57.05 -45.53
CA LEU A 227 34.93 58.51 -45.62
C LEU A 227 36.16 59.16 -45.00
N GLN A 228 36.66 58.63 -43.87
CA GLN A 228 37.91 59.11 -43.29
C GLN A 228 39.08 58.94 -44.25
N ALA A 229 39.24 57.76 -44.87
CA ALA A 229 40.29 57.53 -45.87
C ALA A 229 40.16 58.46 -47.09
N GLN A 230 38.94 58.80 -47.52
CA GLN A 230 38.70 59.77 -48.59
C GLN A 230 39.03 61.20 -48.18
N ILE A 231 38.69 61.61 -46.96
CA ILE A 231 39.06 62.92 -46.39
C ILE A 231 40.59 63.02 -46.32
N ASP A 232 41.27 62.00 -45.80
CA ASP A 232 42.74 61.96 -45.68
C ASP A 232 43.41 62.07 -47.06
N ALA A 233 42.93 61.31 -48.05
CA ALA A 233 43.43 61.39 -49.42
C ALA A 233 43.17 62.75 -50.08
N LEU A 234 42.04 63.40 -49.76
CA LEU A 234 41.69 64.72 -50.27
C LEU A 234 42.53 65.82 -49.61
N GLU A 235 42.87 65.65 -48.34
CA GLU A 235 43.76 66.51 -47.57
C GLU A 235 45.19 66.45 -48.10
N GLU A 236 45.71 65.27 -48.42
CA GLU A 236 47.00 65.12 -49.10
C GLU A 236 47.01 65.79 -50.48
N ARG A 237 45.92 65.68 -51.25
CA ARG A 237 45.78 66.38 -52.54
C ARG A 237 45.70 67.90 -52.40
N LEU A 238 45.04 68.40 -51.35
CA LEU A 238 44.99 69.82 -51.04
C LEU A 238 46.36 70.36 -50.62
N LYS A 239 47.20 69.59 -49.92
CA LYS A 239 48.59 69.96 -49.59
C LYS A 239 49.49 70.10 -50.83
N LEU A 240 49.24 69.30 -51.87
CA LEU A 240 49.97 69.35 -53.15
C LEU A 240 49.53 70.51 -54.07
N LEU A 241 48.33 71.03 -53.87
CA LEU A 241 47.79 72.19 -54.60
C LEU A 241 48.27 73.50 -53.96
N LYS A 242 48.99 74.33 -54.72
CA LYS A 242 49.29 75.70 -54.29
C LYS A 242 48.05 76.58 -54.46
N GLN A 243 47.49 77.06 -53.36
CA GLN A 243 46.28 77.90 -53.29
C GLN A 243 46.32 79.11 -54.24
N GLU A 244 47.51 79.67 -54.47
CA GLU A 244 47.76 80.81 -55.36
C GLU A 244 47.63 80.48 -56.86
N SER A 245 47.84 79.22 -57.26
CA SER A 245 47.89 78.81 -58.66
C SER A 245 46.56 78.32 -59.24
N GLN A 246 45.68 77.75 -58.40
CA GLN A 246 44.38 77.20 -58.80
C GLN A 246 43.30 77.42 -57.69
N PRO A 247 42.94 78.68 -57.39
CA PRO A 247 42.08 79.02 -56.25
C PRO A 247 40.65 78.46 -56.34
N VAL A 248 40.11 78.33 -57.56
CA VAL A 248 38.78 77.77 -57.80
C VAL A 248 38.73 76.26 -57.53
N LEU A 249 39.82 75.54 -57.84
CA LEU A 249 39.91 74.11 -57.58
C LEU A 249 40.13 73.85 -56.08
N TYR A 250 41.00 74.64 -55.44
CA TYR A 250 41.27 74.56 -54.01
C TYR A 250 40.00 74.82 -53.18
N SER A 251 39.22 75.86 -53.50
CA SER A 251 37.96 76.16 -52.81
C SER A 251 36.90 75.07 -53.01
N LYS A 252 36.75 74.51 -54.21
CA LYS A 252 35.82 73.40 -54.48
C LYS A 252 36.21 72.13 -53.72
N LEU A 253 37.50 71.78 -53.68
CA LEU A 253 37.99 70.63 -52.92
C LEU A 253 37.89 70.86 -51.41
N GLY A 254 38.16 72.08 -50.93
CA GLY A 254 37.95 72.45 -49.52
C GLY A 254 36.50 72.32 -49.09
N ALA A 255 35.55 72.79 -49.91
CA ALA A 255 34.12 72.62 -49.67
C ALA A 255 33.70 71.13 -49.69
N LEU A 256 34.27 70.34 -50.59
CA LEU A 256 34.04 68.90 -50.63
C LEU A 256 34.57 68.20 -49.37
N LYS A 257 35.75 68.57 -48.87
CA LYS A 257 36.30 68.06 -47.60
C LYS A 257 35.34 68.32 -46.45
N LEU A 258 34.85 69.56 -46.33
CA LEU A 258 33.97 70.00 -45.26
C LEU A 258 32.62 69.24 -45.28
N ASN A 259 32.06 69.03 -46.48
CA ASN A 259 30.85 68.21 -46.65
C ASN A 259 31.08 66.72 -46.29
N LEU A 260 32.26 66.17 -46.60
CA LEU A 260 32.62 64.80 -46.22
C LEU A 260 32.82 64.66 -44.70
N GLU A 261 33.44 65.64 -44.05
CA GLU A 261 33.61 65.71 -42.59
C GLU A 261 32.24 65.81 -41.88
N GLU A 262 31.34 66.65 -42.39
CA GLU A 262 29.96 66.76 -41.87
C GLU A 262 29.20 65.43 -42.03
N SER A 263 29.29 64.80 -43.20
CA SER A 263 28.69 63.49 -43.47
C SER A 263 29.25 62.41 -42.54
N ARG A 264 30.56 62.40 -42.29
CA ARG A 264 31.22 61.48 -41.35
C ARG A 264 30.71 61.67 -39.93
N ASN A 265 30.61 62.90 -39.44
CA ASN A 265 30.15 63.20 -38.08
C ASN A 265 28.67 62.81 -37.87
N ASN A 266 27.83 63.00 -38.88
CA ASN A 266 26.42 62.56 -38.83
C ASN A 266 26.30 61.03 -38.82
N LEU A 267 27.14 60.32 -39.58
CA LEU A 267 27.19 58.86 -39.55
C LEU A 267 27.76 58.31 -38.24
N LEU A 268 28.74 58.99 -37.62
CA LEU A 268 29.25 58.64 -36.28
C LEU A 268 28.16 58.72 -35.20
N LYS A 269 27.38 59.81 -35.17
CA LYS A 269 26.20 59.93 -34.28
C LYS A 269 25.17 58.82 -34.52
N SER A 270 25.01 58.40 -35.78
CA SER A 270 24.10 57.30 -36.13
C SER A 270 24.61 55.96 -35.59
N VAL A 271 25.93 55.70 -35.61
CA VAL A 271 26.55 54.52 -35.00
C VAL A 271 26.36 54.51 -33.48
N GLU A 272 26.58 55.64 -32.81
CA GLU A 272 26.36 55.76 -31.36
C GLU A 272 24.90 55.48 -30.97
N THR A 273 23.95 56.01 -31.75
CA THR A 273 22.52 55.77 -31.54
C THR A 273 22.15 54.31 -31.76
N LEU A 274 22.69 53.66 -32.80
CA LEU A 274 22.46 52.23 -33.08
C LEU A 274 23.01 51.32 -31.98
N ASN A 275 24.18 51.64 -31.44
CA ASN A 275 24.78 50.90 -30.32
C ASN A 275 23.97 51.08 -29.02
N ALA A 276 23.40 52.28 -28.78
CA ALA A 276 22.53 52.51 -27.63
C ALA A 276 21.23 51.71 -27.69
N VAL A 277 20.67 51.52 -28.90
CA VAL A 277 19.47 50.69 -29.13
C VAL A 277 19.77 49.21 -28.85
N ASP A 278 20.92 48.68 -29.29
CA ASP A 278 21.34 47.30 -29.02
C ASP A 278 21.44 47.03 -27.50
N SER A 279 22.13 47.90 -26.77
CA SER A 279 22.23 47.81 -25.30
C SER A 279 20.87 47.84 -24.61
N LYS A 280 19.96 48.72 -25.03
CA LYS A 280 18.61 48.86 -24.44
C LYS A 280 17.74 47.62 -24.69
N VAL A 281 17.85 46.99 -25.87
CA VAL A 281 17.10 45.77 -26.18
C VAL A 281 17.69 44.54 -25.46
N ILE A 282 19.02 44.45 -25.28
CA ILE A 282 19.64 43.42 -24.41
C ILE A 282 19.09 43.54 -22.99
N GLN A 283 19.04 44.75 -22.45
CA GLN A 283 18.54 45.04 -21.10
C GLN A 283 17.07 44.68 -20.93
N LEU A 284 16.20 45.04 -21.88
CA LEU A 284 14.78 44.69 -21.84
C LEU A 284 14.52 43.17 -21.91
N LYS A 285 15.37 42.40 -22.60
CA LYS A 285 15.28 40.92 -22.61
C LYS A 285 15.66 40.29 -21.27
N LYS A 286 16.56 40.91 -20.51
CA LYS A 286 16.88 40.47 -19.14
C LYS A 286 15.71 40.74 -18.19
N LEU A 287 15.05 41.90 -18.32
CA LEU A 287 13.85 42.25 -17.54
C LEU A 287 12.69 41.27 -17.76
N SER A 288 12.44 40.84 -19.00
CA SER A 288 11.37 39.88 -19.29
C SER A 288 11.65 38.50 -18.69
N ALA A 289 12.91 38.05 -18.72
CA ALA A 289 13.32 36.80 -18.07
C ALA A 289 13.12 36.85 -16.54
N TYR A 290 13.42 38.00 -15.92
CA TYR A 290 13.17 38.21 -14.49
C TYR A 290 11.68 38.18 -14.12
N LYS A 291 10.81 38.87 -14.88
CA LYS A 291 9.35 38.84 -14.66
C LYS A 291 8.77 37.42 -14.80
N SER A 292 9.27 36.68 -15.79
CA SER A 292 8.91 35.28 -16.01
C SER A 292 9.33 34.41 -14.81
N PHE A 293 10.55 34.61 -14.31
CA PHE A 293 11.04 33.90 -13.13
C PHE A 293 10.18 34.18 -11.89
N HIS A 294 9.86 35.45 -11.63
CA HIS A 294 8.99 35.82 -10.51
C HIS A 294 7.61 35.17 -10.60
N SER A 295 7.01 35.16 -11.80
CA SER A 295 5.70 34.54 -12.04
C SER A 295 5.73 33.04 -11.79
N LEU A 296 6.79 32.36 -12.24
CA LEU A 296 6.99 30.94 -11.97
C LEU A 296 7.25 30.65 -10.48
N LEU A 297 8.04 31.49 -9.81
CA LEU A 297 8.30 31.36 -8.38
C LEU A 297 7.01 31.48 -7.57
N ASN A 298 6.14 32.45 -7.89
CA ASN A 298 4.83 32.59 -7.24
C ASN A 298 3.95 31.36 -7.49
N ALA A 299 3.91 30.85 -8.73
CA ALA A 299 3.15 29.64 -9.05
C ALA A 299 3.69 28.39 -8.33
N LEU A 300 5.01 28.28 -8.16
CA LEU A 300 5.64 27.24 -7.36
C LEU A 300 5.24 27.40 -5.88
N ILE A 301 5.33 28.60 -5.33
CA ILE A 301 4.92 28.90 -3.96
C ILE A 301 3.47 28.45 -3.71
N ASP A 302 2.55 28.82 -4.60
CA ASP A 302 1.14 28.42 -4.51
C ASP A 302 0.94 26.90 -4.65
N ALA A 303 1.69 26.25 -5.56
CA ALA A 303 1.63 24.80 -5.71
C ALA A 303 2.04 24.06 -4.43
N TYR A 304 3.08 24.55 -3.73
CA TYR A 304 3.49 24.00 -2.43
C TYR A 304 2.45 24.29 -1.34
N TYR A 305 1.84 25.48 -1.29
CA TYR A 305 0.78 25.76 -0.31
C TYR A 305 -0.43 24.84 -0.44
N GLU A 306 -0.82 24.53 -1.67
CA GLU A 306 -2.07 23.86 -1.95
C GLU A 306 -1.97 22.33 -2.05
N LEU A 307 -0.76 21.77 -2.17
CA LEU A 307 -0.56 20.34 -2.27
C LEU A 307 -0.50 19.68 -0.88
N GLN A 308 -1.34 18.66 -0.67
CA GLN A 308 -1.22 17.75 0.46
C GLN A 308 -0.48 16.49 -0.01
N ILE A 309 0.80 16.40 0.31
CA ILE A 309 1.61 15.25 -0.12
C ILE A 309 1.16 13.96 0.57
N ASN A 310 1.20 12.85 -0.17
CA ASN A 310 0.92 11.53 0.36
C ASN A 310 2.00 11.11 1.37
N GLN A 311 1.60 10.90 2.62
CA GLN A 311 2.52 10.60 3.72
C GLN A 311 2.86 9.12 3.83
N ASN A 312 2.18 8.26 3.06
CA ASN A 312 2.46 6.82 3.04
C ASN A 312 3.74 6.47 2.26
N ALA A 313 4.39 7.46 1.64
CA ALA A 313 5.66 7.33 0.93
C ALA A 313 6.72 8.25 1.56
N PRO A 314 7.55 7.74 2.50
CA PRO A 314 8.53 8.56 3.24
C PRO A 314 9.51 9.32 2.33
N ALA A 315 9.98 8.70 1.26
CA ALA A 315 10.90 9.31 0.30
C ALA A 315 10.29 10.52 -0.43
N ASP A 316 8.99 10.44 -0.77
CA ASP A 316 8.28 11.53 -1.45
C ASP A 316 8.11 12.73 -0.52
N LEU A 317 7.78 12.47 0.75
CA LEU A 317 7.72 13.50 1.79
C LEU A 317 9.08 14.19 1.98
N GLU A 318 10.17 13.44 2.08
CA GLU A 318 11.52 14.00 2.21
C GLU A 318 11.88 14.94 1.05
N HIS A 319 11.56 14.55 -0.19
CA HIS A 319 11.82 15.38 -1.37
C HIS A 319 10.97 16.64 -1.41
N TYR A 320 9.70 16.57 -1.00
CA TYR A 320 8.84 17.74 -0.87
C TYR A 320 9.38 18.72 0.17
N LEU A 321 9.74 18.24 1.36
CA LEU A 321 10.29 19.07 2.43
C LEU A 321 11.62 19.72 2.02
N ALA A 322 12.47 18.98 1.30
CA ALA A 322 13.71 19.53 0.75
C ALA A 322 13.46 20.62 -0.29
N GLY A 323 12.43 20.48 -1.13
CA GLY A 323 12.02 21.52 -2.07
C GLY A 323 11.50 22.77 -1.36
N ALA A 324 10.66 22.62 -0.33
CA ALA A 324 10.22 23.75 0.50
C ALA A 324 11.41 24.44 1.19
N ALA A 325 12.38 23.68 1.70
CA ALA A 325 13.60 24.22 2.30
C ALA A 325 14.45 25.03 1.29
N ARG A 326 14.51 24.61 0.02
CA ARG A 326 15.17 25.39 -1.05
C ARG A 326 14.46 26.70 -1.33
N ILE A 327 13.13 26.71 -1.34
CA ILE A 327 12.36 27.95 -1.47
C ILE A 327 12.66 28.88 -0.29
N THR A 328 12.71 28.36 0.94
CA THR A 328 13.10 29.17 2.11
C THR A 328 14.51 29.76 1.98
N GLN A 329 15.50 28.96 1.55
CA GLN A 329 16.87 29.43 1.31
C GLN A 329 16.88 30.55 0.25
N PHE A 330 16.16 30.35 -0.86
CA PHE A 330 16.03 31.35 -1.90
C PHE A 330 15.40 32.66 -1.40
N LEU A 331 14.33 32.57 -0.61
CA LEU A 331 13.67 33.73 -0.02
C LEU A 331 14.61 34.50 0.94
N TYR A 332 15.45 33.76 1.69
CA TYR A 332 16.47 34.35 2.56
C TYR A 332 17.56 35.07 1.75
N ASP A 333 18.14 34.43 0.73
CA ASP A 333 19.25 35.00 -0.05
C ASP A 333 18.80 36.10 -1.02
N HIS A 334 17.65 35.93 -1.68
CA HIS A 334 17.23 36.72 -2.84
C HIS A 334 15.81 37.28 -2.76
N GLY A 335 15.03 36.92 -1.74
CA GLY A 335 13.61 37.32 -1.65
C GLY A 335 13.37 38.83 -1.60
N HIS A 336 14.38 39.61 -1.18
CA HIS A 336 14.28 41.08 -1.13
C HIS A 336 14.07 41.72 -2.50
N HIS A 337 14.61 41.12 -3.56
CA HIS A 337 14.42 41.61 -4.92
C HIS A 337 12.97 41.48 -5.43
N PHE A 338 12.19 40.58 -4.82
CA PHE A 338 10.84 40.23 -5.30
C PHE A 338 9.71 40.72 -4.41
N PHE A 339 9.92 40.73 -3.08
CA PHE A 339 8.83 40.84 -2.11
C PHE A 339 8.98 42.01 -1.13
N ASP A 340 10.06 42.79 -1.19
CA ASP A 340 10.24 43.99 -0.36
C ASP A 340 9.77 45.30 -1.07
N MET A 341 9.57 45.29 -2.40
CA MET A 341 9.25 46.49 -3.21
C MET A 341 7.86 47.10 -2.96
N GLU A 342 6.89 46.36 -2.42
CA GLU A 342 5.54 46.88 -2.12
C GLU A 342 5.46 47.62 -0.77
N ALA A 343 6.40 47.39 0.15
CA ALA A 343 6.35 47.97 1.50
C ALA A 343 6.82 49.43 1.56
N GLU A 344 7.73 49.85 0.68
CA GLU A 344 8.24 51.23 0.64
C GLU A 344 7.26 52.20 -0.04
N SER A 345 6.51 51.74 -1.06
CA SER A 345 5.54 52.57 -1.79
C SER A 345 4.24 52.85 -1.01
N ALA A 346 3.88 52.01 -0.04
CA ALA A 346 2.71 52.20 0.83
C ALA A 346 2.92 53.23 1.97
N SER A 347 4.16 53.67 2.22
CA SER A 347 4.48 54.59 3.31
C SER A 347 4.17 56.08 3.03
N SER A 348 3.71 56.41 1.82
CA SER A 348 3.55 57.81 1.37
C SER A 348 2.13 58.34 1.21
N ASN A 349 1.07 57.53 1.43
CA ASN A 349 -0.31 58.01 1.32
C ASN A 349 -1.16 57.60 2.52
N ASP A 350 -1.30 58.54 3.46
CA ASP A 350 -2.37 58.57 4.46
C ASP A 350 -3.73 58.72 3.75
N ASN A 351 -4.31 57.62 3.27
CA ASN A 351 -5.74 57.51 3.00
C ASN A 351 -6.17 56.03 2.92
N LYS A 352 -6.95 55.61 3.92
CA LYS A 352 -7.79 54.39 3.98
C LYS A 352 -7.23 53.14 3.28
N GLN A 353 -6.58 52.33 4.10
CA GLN A 353 -6.19 50.93 3.87
C GLN A 353 -7.28 50.10 3.16
N GLU A 354 -7.13 49.93 1.85
CA GLU A 354 -7.33 48.62 1.23
C GLU A 354 -5.97 47.93 1.30
N GLN A 355 -5.77 47.08 2.32
CA GLN A 355 -4.55 46.29 2.45
C GLN A 355 -4.44 45.36 1.23
N SER A 356 -3.34 45.48 0.48
CA SER A 356 -2.95 44.47 -0.50
C SER A 356 -2.88 43.11 0.21
N GLY A 357 -3.61 42.11 -0.31
CA GLY A 357 -3.68 40.77 0.29
C GLY A 357 -2.42 39.91 0.08
N SER A 358 -1.28 40.50 -0.29
CA SER A 358 -0.01 39.82 -0.54
C SER A 358 0.78 39.60 0.77
N LEU A 359 1.41 38.43 0.90
CA LEU A 359 2.30 38.12 2.02
C LEU A 359 3.65 38.83 1.83
N SER A 360 4.15 39.46 2.88
CA SER A 360 5.50 40.05 2.86
C SER A 360 6.59 38.97 2.78
N ARG A 361 7.82 39.36 2.39
CA ARG A 361 8.99 38.46 2.37
C ARG A 361 9.17 37.72 3.70
N LEU A 362 9.07 38.43 4.82
CA LEU A 362 9.27 37.86 6.16
C LEU A 362 8.18 36.83 6.49
N GLU A 363 6.93 37.10 6.13
CA GLU A 363 5.81 36.17 6.32
C GLU A 363 5.94 34.94 5.41
N LEU A 364 6.28 35.12 4.13
CA LEU A 364 6.54 34.02 3.19
C LEU A 364 7.68 33.13 3.69
N MET A 365 8.80 33.73 4.09
CA MET A 365 9.96 33.01 4.60
C MET A 365 9.61 32.22 5.87
N TYR A 366 8.84 32.82 6.79
CA TYR A 366 8.44 32.12 8.00
C TYR A 366 7.46 30.98 7.70
N LEU A 367 6.51 31.15 6.79
CA LEU A 367 5.60 30.08 6.37
C LEU A 367 6.33 28.92 5.69
N PHE A 368 7.26 29.20 4.79
CA PHE A 368 8.06 28.15 4.14
C PHE A 368 9.03 27.47 5.10
N LEU A 369 9.51 28.18 6.13
CA LEU A 369 10.22 27.54 7.24
C LEU A 369 9.35 26.47 7.92
N LEU A 370 8.08 26.76 8.19
CA LEU A 370 7.15 25.78 8.78
C LEU A 370 6.83 24.64 7.81
N LEU A 371 6.61 24.93 6.53
CA LEU A 371 6.33 23.92 5.52
C LEU A 371 7.51 22.99 5.24
N SER A 372 8.75 23.42 5.54
CA SER A 372 9.94 22.58 5.45
C SER A 372 10.08 21.57 6.62
N GLY A 373 9.23 21.67 7.65
CA GLY A 373 9.16 20.69 8.74
C GLY A 373 10.37 20.69 9.70
N GLY A 374 11.22 21.72 9.65
CA GLY A 374 12.40 21.91 10.51
C GLY A 374 13.57 20.92 10.26
N ALA A 375 13.28 19.63 10.10
CA ALA A 375 14.25 18.56 9.97
C ALA A 375 14.89 18.46 8.57
N ALA A 376 14.21 18.92 7.51
CA ALA A 376 14.75 18.91 6.16
C ALA A 376 15.70 20.08 5.88
N MET A 377 15.83 21.01 6.83
CA MET A 377 16.65 22.22 6.72
C MET A 377 17.89 22.12 7.60
N SER A 378 18.99 22.77 7.20
CA SER A 378 20.16 22.88 8.08
C SER A 378 19.83 23.73 9.31
N LYS A 379 20.27 23.30 10.51
CA LYS A 379 20.07 24.05 11.76
C LYS A 379 20.55 25.50 11.64
N THR A 380 21.65 25.70 10.90
CA THR A 380 22.22 27.01 10.59
C THR A 380 21.26 27.89 9.79
N LEU A 381 20.61 27.38 8.74
CA LEU A 381 19.65 28.16 7.96
C LEU A 381 18.40 28.49 8.78
N GLN A 382 17.86 27.52 9.51
CA GLN A 382 16.73 27.74 10.41
C GLN A 382 17.03 28.87 11.41
N ALA A 383 18.21 28.85 12.04
CA ALA A 383 18.64 29.89 12.96
C ALA A 383 18.77 31.27 12.30
N ARG A 384 19.34 31.34 11.09
CA ARG A 384 19.46 32.59 10.32
C ARG A 384 18.10 33.21 10.01
N VAL A 385 17.12 32.40 9.60
CA VAL A 385 15.74 32.85 9.36
C VAL A 385 15.14 33.41 10.64
N TYR A 386 15.29 32.72 11.78
CA TYR A 386 14.81 33.23 13.07
C TYR A 386 15.49 34.55 13.48
N PHE A 387 16.80 34.70 13.28
CA PHE A 387 17.48 35.96 13.58
C PHE A 387 17.00 37.12 12.73
N GLN A 388 16.75 36.91 11.45
CA GLN A 388 16.19 37.94 10.58
C GLN A 388 14.78 38.36 11.02
N ILE A 389 13.96 37.41 11.47
CA ILE A 389 12.64 37.70 12.06
C ILE A 389 12.79 38.46 13.39
N PHE A 390 13.75 38.07 14.24
CA PHE A 390 14.01 38.77 15.51
C PHE A 390 14.47 40.21 15.28
N GLU A 391 15.36 40.44 14.31
CA GLU A 391 15.82 41.77 13.94
C GLU A 391 14.64 42.66 13.50
N ALA A 392 13.77 42.15 12.62
CA ALA A 392 12.58 42.86 12.17
C ALA A 392 11.60 43.18 13.33
N LEU A 393 11.56 42.33 14.37
CA LEU A 393 10.72 42.53 15.55
C LEU A 393 11.40 43.29 16.70
N ASN A 394 12.61 43.80 16.49
CA ASN A 394 13.46 44.45 17.50
C ASN A 394 13.71 43.58 18.74
N ILE A 395 13.85 42.27 18.55
CA ILE A 395 14.16 41.28 19.59
C ILE A 395 15.67 41.07 19.61
N LYS A 396 16.36 41.41 20.71
CA LYS A 396 17.80 41.23 20.82
C LYS A 396 18.14 39.82 21.34
N PRO A 397 18.86 38.97 20.58
CA PRO A 397 19.34 37.68 21.10
C PRO A 397 20.45 37.91 22.15
N SER A 398 20.72 36.92 22.99
CA SER A 398 21.80 37.02 23.99
C SER A 398 23.17 36.71 23.35
N ASP A 399 24.28 37.15 23.94
CA ASP A 399 25.61 37.02 23.34
C ASP A 399 25.99 35.57 22.96
N ASN A 400 25.51 34.57 23.70
CA ASN A 400 25.71 33.14 23.42
C ASN A 400 24.73 32.55 22.38
N GLU A 401 23.59 33.21 22.17
CA GLU A 401 22.55 32.84 21.21
C GLU A 401 22.71 33.55 19.86
N ASN A 402 23.66 34.48 19.71
CA ASN A 402 23.90 35.23 18.46
C ASN A 402 24.56 34.40 17.34
N MET A 403 25.04 33.19 17.63
CA MET A 403 25.66 32.31 16.64
C MET A 403 24.64 31.31 16.07
N PRO A 404 24.47 31.22 14.73
CA PRO A 404 23.53 30.27 14.11
C PRO A 404 23.76 28.79 14.47
N GLU A 405 24.98 28.43 14.86
CA GLU A 405 25.37 27.06 15.19
C GLU A 405 24.93 26.63 16.60
N THR A 406 24.73 27.58 17.51
CA THR A 406 24.36 27.34 18.92
C THR A 406 22.88 27.61 19.19
N PHE A 407 22.16 28.21 18.24
CA PHE A 407 20.76 28.56 18.39
C PHE A 407 19.86 27.32 18.53
N ASN A 408 18.98 27.35 19.52
CA ASN A 408 17.94 26.36 19.73
C ASN A 408 16.66 27.06 20.17
N LEU A 409 15.58 26.89 19.41
CA LEU A 409 14.30 27.54 19.66
C LEU A 409 13.71 27.19 21.04
N VAL A 410 13.87 25.96 21.51
CA VAL A 410 13.39 25.50 22.82
C VAL A 410 14.12 26.24 23.96
N ASN A 411 15.44 26.39 23.82
CA ASN A 411 16.24 27.15 24.78
C ASN A 411 15.84 28.63 24.77
N PHE A 412 15.62 29.21 23.58
CA PHE A 412 15.16 30.59 23.44
C PHE A 412 13.80 30.82 24.12
N VAL A 413 12.83 29.93 23.91
CA VAL A 413 11.50 29.97 24.56
C VAL A 413 11.64 29.95 26.08
N THR A 414 12.55 29.13 26.60
CA THR A 414 12.77 28.97 28.05
C THR A 414 13.47 30.19 28.66
N ASN A 415 14.47 30.75 27.97
CA ASN A 415 15.28 31.86 28.46
C ASN A 415 14.61 33.23 28.26
N LYS A 416 13.81 33.40 27.20
CA LYS A 416 13.16 34.66 26.79
C LYS A 416 11.69 34.45 26.43
N PRO A 417 10.84 34.04 27.40
CA PRO A 417 9.44 33.73 27.14
C PRO A 417 8.64 34.92 26.58
N ASP A 418 8.86 36.14 27.09
CA ASP A 418 8.11 37.33 26.66
C ASP A 418 8.39 37.72 25.20
N GLU A 419 9.64 37.56 24.75
CA GLU A 419 10.03 37.84 23.36
C GLU A 419 9.45 36.78 22.40
N PHE A 420 9.37 35.52 22.83
CA PHE A 420 8.70 34.49 22.04
C PHE A 420 7.19 34.73 21.96
N VAL A 421 6.55 35.17 23.06
CA VAL A 421 5.14 35.59 23.06
C VAL A 421 4.89 36.72 22.06
N LYS A 422 5.80 37.70 22.01
CA LYS A 422 5.75 38.80 21.03
C LYS A 422 5.84 38.28 19.60
N LEU A 423 6.79 37.38 19.31
CA LEU A 423 6.94 36.77 17.99
C LEU A 423 5.67 36.01 17.58
N TYR A 424 5.19 35.10 18.42
CA TYR A 424 4.05 34.25 18.08
C TYR A 424 2.78 35.08 17.84
N ARG A 425 2.54 36.09 18.67
CA ARG A 425 1.39 36.98 18.51
C ARG A 425 1.42 37.75 17.19
N ASN A 426 2.60 38.18 16.74
CA ASN A 426 2.74 38.96 15.52
C ASN A 426 2.30 38.21 14.27
N PHE A 427 2.55 36.89 14.18
CA PHE A 427 2.26 36.10 12.99
C PHE A 427 0.94 35.30 13.07
N PHE A 428 0.49 34.92 14.26
CA PHE A 428 -0.61 33.95 14.41
C PHE A 428 -1.80 34.44 15.23
N VAL A 429 -1.67 35.55 15.97
CA VAL A 429 -2.76 36.05 16.85
C VAL A 429 -3.33 37.35 16.30
N ILE A 430 -2.47 38.33 16.00
CA ILE A 430 -2.85 39.62 15.41
C ILE A 430 -3.38 39.38 13.99
N GLU A 431 -4.47 40.08 13.63
CA GLU A 431 -5.03 39.98 12.29
C GLU A 431 -4.05 40.52 11.25
N GLY A 432 -3.81 39.73 10.20
CA GLY A 432 -2.92 40.07 9.09
C GLY A 432 -2.92 38.97 8.00
N PRO A 433 -2.25 39.23 6.86
CA PRO A 433 -2.21 38.31 5.72
C PRO A 433 -1.64 36.92 6.08
N CYS A 434 -0.57 36.87 6.89
CA CYS A 434 0.01 35.61 7.36
C CYS A 434 -1.00 34.76 8.14
N LYS A 435 -1.71 35.34 9.11
CA LYS A 435 -2.72 34.63 9.91
C LYS A 435 -3.84 34.07 9.03
N GLN A 436 -4.36 34.87 8.10
CA GLN A 436 -5.40 34.43 7.17
C GLN A 436 -4.93 33.24 6.32
N LYS A 437 -3.69 33.29 5.81
CA LYS A 437 -3.12 32.18 5.05
C LYS A 437 -2.94 30.93 5.91
N VAL A 438 -2.48 31.07 7.15
CA VAL A 438 -2.34 29.95 8.09
C VAL A 438 -3.69 29.31 8.38
N GLU A 439 -4.74 30.10 8.62
CA GLU A 439 -6.11 29.60 8.85
C GLU A 439 -6.66 28.86 7.62
N GLU A 440 -6.41 29.36 6.40
CA GLU A 440 -6.74 28.67 5.15
C GLU A 440 -6.06 27.29 5.06
N LEU A 441 -4.77 27.23 5.39
CA LEU A 441 -3.98 26.00 5.34
C LEU A 441 -4.36 25.00 6.45
N ILE A 442 -4.74 25.50 7.64
CA ILE A 442 -5.30 24.69 8.72
C ILE A 442 -6.66 24.11 8.30
N ALA A 443 -7.52 24.91 7.66
CA ALA A 443 -8.81 24.43 7.15
C ALA A 443 -8.64 23.36 6.06
N LYS A 444 -7.60 23.51 5.22
CA LYS A 444 -7.15 22.49 4.27
C LYS A 444 -6.49 21.28 4.97
N LYS A 445 -6.24 21.32 6.28
CA LYS A 445 -5.57 20.27 7.07
C LYS A 445 -4.15 19.95 6.60
N HIS A 446 -3.39 20.95 6.16
CA HIS A 446 -2.03 20.75 5.67
C HIS A 446 -1.13 20.11 6.75
N PRO A 447 -0.63 18.88 6.56
CA PRO A 447 -0.06 18.07 7.64
C PRO A 447 1.23 18.62 8.24
N VAL A 448 2.23 18.95 7.42
CA VAL A 448 3.52 19.44 7.91
C VAL A 448 3.36 20.75 8.69
N LEU A 449 2.53 21.66 8.16
CA LEU A 449 2.16 22.89 8.84
C LEU A 449 1.49 22.62 10.19
N LEU A 450 0.53 21.69 10.26
CA LEU A 450 -0.13 21.32 11.52
C LEU A 450 0.88 20.80 12.56
N ALA A 451 1.87 19.99 12.14
CA ALA A 451 2.92 19.51 13.02
C ALA A 451 3.78 20.67 13.59
N GLU A 452 4.32 21.52 12.72
CA GLU A 452 5.20 22.62 13.15
C GLU A 452 4.43 23.71 13.93
N LEU A 453 3.22 24.05 13.49
CA LEU A 453 2.36 24.97 14.22
C LEU A 453 1.96 24.40 15.58
N GLY A 454 1.69 23.10 15.67
CA GLY A 454 1.42 22.41 16.94
C GLY A 454 2.58 22.53 17.93
N LYS A 455 3.83 22.34 17.47
CA LYS A 455 5.04 22.57 18.27
C LYS A 455 5.12 24.02 18.76
N LEU A 456 5.00 24.98 17.85
CA LEU A 456 5.07 26.41 18.18
C LEU A 456 3.97 26.87 19.13
N THR A 457 2.74 26.37 18.96
CA THR A 457 1.61 26.68 19.83
C THR A 457 1.85 26.17 21.25
N ASN A 458 2.45 24.98 21.40
CA ASN A 458 2.82 24.43 22.70
C ASN A 458 3.99 25.21 23.33
N TYR A 459 4.98 25.64 22.54
CA TYR A 459 6.03 26.54 23.02
C TYR A 459 5.47 27.89 23.47
N TYR A 460 4.46 28.41 22.77
CA TYR A 460 3.78 29.64 23.13
C TYR A 460 3.02 29.49 24.45
N ALA A 461 2.31 28.38 24.63
CA ALA A 461 1.65 28.04 25.89
C ALA A 461 2.66 27.91 27.05
N ALA A 462 3.81 27.27 26.82
CA ALA A 462 4.88 27.15 27.81
C ALA A 462 5.47 28.52 28.18
N ALA A 463 5.72 29.40 27.19
CA ALA A 463 6.18 30.76 27.41
C ALA A 463 5.16 31.59 28.22
N LEU A 464 3.87 31.49 27.88
CA LEU A 464 2.79 32.11 28.67
C LEU A 464 2.79 31.59 30.11
N ASN A 465 2.89 30.27 30.33
CA ASN A 465 2.96 29.69 31.67
C ASN A 465 4.18 30.16 32.48
N ALA A 466 5.33 30.37 31.84
CA ALA A 466 6.51 30.95 32.49
C ALA A 466 6.25 32.40 32.93
N SER A 467 5.58 33.20 32.09
CA SER A 467 5.20 34.59 32.43
C SER A 467 4.14 34.67 33.55
N VAL A 468 3.25 33.67 33.66
CA VAL A 468 2.22 33.57 34.73
C VAL A 468 2.84 33.36 36.13
N LYS A 469 4.03 32.75 36.22
CA LYS A 469 4.74 32.52 37.48
C LYS A 469 5.41 33.79 38.03
N GLN A 470 5.41 34.90 37.28
CA GLN A 470 5.93 36.19 37.72
C GLN A 470 4.87 36.97 38.52
N SER A 471 5.31 37.85 39.44
CA SER A 471 4.45 38.55 40.41
C SER A 471 3.40 39.51 39.80
N ASP A 472 3.53 39.85 38.52
CA ASP A 472 2.70 40.84 37.81
C ASP A 472 1.75 40.21 36.76
N ALA A 473 1.46 38.90 36.89
CA ALA A 473 0.67 38.16 35.91
C ALA A 473 -0.77 38.71 35.76
N LYS A 474 -1.19 38.96 34.51
CA LYS A 474 -2.55 39.42 34.19
C LYS A 474 -3.59 38.36 34.57
N PRO A 475 -4.75 38.74 35.14
CA PRO A 475 -5.84 37.81 35.40
C PRO A 475 -6.31 37.15 34.09
N GLY A 476 -6.34 35.82 34.06
CA GLY A 476 -6.71 35.02 32.89
C GLY A 476 -5.55 34.41 32.10
N ALA A 477 -4.30 34.79 32.36
CA ALA A 477 -3.13 34.29 31.62
C ALA A 477 -2.95 32.75 31.72
N LYS A 478 -3.34 32.15 32.85
CA LYS A 478 -3.37 30.67 33.01
C LYS A 478 -4.43 30.00 32.14
N GLN A 479 -5.59 30.65 31.94
CA GLN A 479 -6.64 30.12 31.06
C GLN A 479 -6.24 30.25 29.60
N GLU A 480 -5.57 31.35 29.22
CA GLU A 480 -4.99 31.55 27.88
C GLU A 480 -3.93 30.48 27.58
N ALA A 481 -2.98 30.25 28.49
CA ALA A 481 -1.96 29.21 28.32
C ALA A 481 -2.59 27.81 28.15
N ASN A 482 -3.59 27.46 28.97
CA ASN A 482 -4.31 26.19 28.84
C ASN A 482 -5.06 26.06 27.51
N TYR A 483 -5.66 27.14 27.00
CA TYR A 483 -6.33 27.15 25.71
C TYR A 483 -5.36 26.82 24.57
N TYR A 484 -4.23 27.52 24.51
CA TYR A 484 -3.24 27.30 23.45
C TYR A 484 -2.53 25.95 23.58
N PHE A 485 -2.31 25.46 24.80
CA PHE A 485 -1.79 24.11 25.01
C PHE A 485 -2.74 23.05 24.40
N LYS A 486 -4.05 23.15 24.66
CA LYS A 486 -5.05 22.26 24.03
C LYS A 486 -5.08 22.42 22.51
N GLN A 487 -4.98 23.65 22.01
CA GLN A 487 -4.97 23.93 20.58
C GLN A 487 -3.75 23.31 19.88
N GLY A 488 -2.55 23.44 20.46
CA GLY A 488 -1.32 22.85 19.95
C GLY A 488 -1.39 21.32 19.90
N ILE A 489 -1.89 20.70 20.98
CA ILE A 489 -2.16 19.25 21.01
C ILE A 489 -3.13 18.83 19.90
N ASN A 490 -4.22 19.58 19.68
CA ASN A 490 -5.18 19.27 18.63
C ASN A 490 -4.57 19.32 17.22
N TYR A 491 -3.68 20.27 16.95
CA TYR A 491 -2.95 20.32 15.67
C TYR A 491 -2.01 19.13 15.51
N LEU A 492 -1.25 18.78 16.55
CA LEU A 492 -0.36 17.62 16.55
C LEU A 492 -1.15 16.31 16.34
N LEU A 493 -2.29 16.14 17.01
CA LEU A 493 -3.19 14.99 16.83
C LEU A 493 -3.74 14.89 15.40
N GLN A 494 -4.18 16.02 14.82
CA GLN A 494 -4.65 16.05 13.43
C GLN A 494 -3.54 15.69 12.45
N SER A 495 -2.31 16.12 12.71
CA SER A 495 -1.14 15.77 11.90
C SER A 495 -0.76 14.30 12.06
N LEU A 496 -0.77 13.79 13.30
CA LEU A 496 -0.48 12.39 13.62
C LEU A 496 -1.46 11.42 12.94
N LYS A 497 -2.76 11.73 12.95
CA LYS A 497 -3.80 10.95 12.25
C LYS A 497 -3.59 10.89 10.74
N GLN A 498 -2.82 11.82 10.17
CA GLN A 498 -2.45 11.80 8.76
C GLN A 498 -1.12 11.07 8.49
N GLY A 499 -0.37 10.68 9.53
CA GLY A 499 0.83 9.86 9.45
C GLY A 499 2.17 10.61 9.54
N THR A 500 2.19 11.88 9.96
CA THR A 500 3.43 12.68 9.88
C THR A 500 4.47 12.26 10.92
N PRO A 501 5.70 11.91 10.53
CA PRO A 501 6.78 11.60 11.48
C PRO A 501 7.11 12.77 12.42
N GLN A 502 7.00 14.01 11.95
CA GLN A 502 7.30 15.22 12.74
C GLN A 502 6.35 15.41 13.92
N ALA A 503 5.07 15.05 13.76
CA ALA A 503 4.11 15.10 14.85
C ALA A 503 4.38 14.00 15.89
N VAL A 504 4.79 12.80 15.43
CA VAL A 504 5.17 11.70 16.32
C VAL A 504 6.33 12.11 17.22
N GLU A 505 7.39 12.66 16.65
CA GLU A 505 8.55 13.15 17.43
C GLU A 505 8.14 14.25 18.43
N ALA A 506 7.33 15.22 17.99
CA ALA A 506 6.86 16.30 18.87
C ALA A 506 6.08 15.76 20.06
N ILE A 507 5.14 14.84 19.81
CA ILE A 507 4.29 14.25 20.84
C ILE A 507 5.12 13.33 21.76
N ASP A 508 6.03 12.52 21.21
CA ASP A 508 6.94 11.65 21.99
C ASP A 508 7.79 12.47 22.97
N ILE A 509 8.31 13.63 22.55
CA ILE A 509 9.02 14.57 23.42
C ILE A 509 8.09 15.14 24.49
N LEU A 510 6.91 15.65 24.11
CA LEU A 510 5.94 16.22 25.06
C LEU A 510 5.55 15.22 26.15
N MET A 511 5.28 13.97 25.76
CA MET A 511 4.88 12.89 26.66
C MET A 511 5.99 12.44 27.61
N THR A 512 7.27 12.61 27.22
CA THR A 512 8.42 12.17 28.03
C THR A 512 9.00 13.27 28.92
N THR A 513 8.80 14.54 28.59
CA THR A 513 9.38 15.69 29.33
C THR A 513 8.44 16.33 30.34
N ASP A 514 7.11 16.28 30.15
CA ASP A 514 6.17 17.03 30.97
C ASP A 514 5.46 16.13 32.01
N LYS A 515 5.99 16.10 33.24
CA LYS A 515 5.40 15.35 34.38
C LYS A 515 4.37 16.15 35.18
N GLU A 516 4.28 17.47 34.95
CA GLU A 516 3.52 18.40 35.81
C GLU A 516 2.14 18.79 35.24
N HIS A 517 1.91 18.61 33.93
CA HIS A 517 0.63 18.89 33.29
C HIS A 517 -0.14 17.59 33.02
N GLN A 518 -1.29 17.40 33.67
CA GLN A 518 -2.27 16.40 33.23
C GLN A 518 -2.76 16.82 31.83
N ILE A 519 -2.17 16.24 30.79
CA ILE A 519 -2.57 16.47 29.41
C ILE A 519 -4.00 15.94 29.23
N GLU A 520 -4.96 16.84 29.05
CA GLU A 520 -6.32 16.46 28.71
C GLU A 520 -6.33 15.78 27.33
N GLY A 521 -6.90 14.58 27.23
CA GLY A 521 -6.85 13.78 26.00
C GLY A 521 -5.60 12.89 25.83
N ILE A 522 -4.77 12.75 26.88
CA ILE A 522 -3.57 11.90 26.88
C ILE A 522 -3.83 10.47 26.39
N GLY A 523 -5.00 9.89 26.72
CA GLY A 523 -5.38 8.57 26.26
C GLY A 523 -5.59 8.48 24.75
N GLU A 524 -6.17 9.51 24.12
CA GLU A 524 -6.34 9.57 22.66
C GLU A 524 -5.00 9.72 21.95
N ILE A 525 -4.12 10.59 22.48
CA ILE A 525 -2.75 10.77 21.98
C ILE A 525 -1.96 9.47 22.05
N ALA A 526 -1.98 8.81 23.20
CA ALA A 526 -1.28 7.55 23.41
C ALA A 526 -1.82 6.43 22.51
N LYS A 527 -3.14 6.39 22.27
CA LYS A 527 -3.75 5.45 21.30
C LYS A 527 -3.21 5.66 19.89
N GLU A 528 -3.20 6.89 19.39
CA GLU A 528 -2.73 7.19 18.03
C GLU A 528 -1.22 6.92 17.89
N LEU A 529 -0.42 7.22 18.92
CA LEU A 529 1.00 6.86 18.94
C LEU A 529 1.22 5.34 18.94
N ALA A 530 0.45 4.60 19.74
CA ALA A 530 0.50 3.15 19.74
C ALA A 530 0.16 2.57 18.35
N ALA A 531 -0.85 3.12 17.67
CA ALA A 531 -1.19 2.75 16.31
C ALA A 531 -0.07 3.04 15.30
N TYR A 532 0.51 4.24 15.36
CA TYR A 532 1.64 4.62 14.50
C TYR A 532 2.86 3.71 14.70
N PHE A 533 3.25 3.44 15.95
CA PHE A 533 4.39 2.58 16.25
C PHE A 533 4.13 1.10 15.95
N THR A 534 2.86 0.66 16.00
CA THR A 534 2.45 -0.67 15.50
C THR A 534 2.68 -0.77 14.00
N HIS A 535 2.28 0.26 13.24
CA HIS A 535 2.46 0.30 11.78
C HIS A 535 3.95 0.35 11.37
N THR A 536 4.75 1.17 12.07
CA THR A 536 6.21 1.28 11.83
C THR A 536 7.05 0.17 12.47
N ARG A 537 6.39 -0.83 13.10
CA ARG A 537 7.02 -1.99 13.75
C ARG A 537 8.00 -1.65 14.88
N ASN A 538 7.82 -0.51 15.54
CA ASN A 538 8.53 -0.20 16.78
C ASN A 538 7.72 -0.71 17.98
N PHE A 539 7.76 -2.03 18.20
CA PHE A 539 6.92 -2.70 19.19
C PHE A 539 7.16 -2.22 20.63
N ALA A 540 8.39 -1.85 20.99
CA ALA A 540 8.70 -1.34 22.32
C ALA A 540 7.93 -0.04 22.63
N LYS A 541 7.94 0.94 21.71
CA LYS A 541 7.17 2.17 21.87
C LYS A 541 5.66 1.92 21.75
N ALA A 542 5.24 1.01 20.86
CA ALA A 542 3.83 0.67 20.71
C ALA A 542 3.23 0.09 22.01
N HIS A 543 3.93 -0.83 22.67
CA HIS A 543 3.53 -1.37 23.98
C HIS A 543 3.52 -0.31 25.07
N HIS A 544 4.55 0.55 25.13
CA HIS A 544 4.61 1.64 26.10
C HIS A 544 3.38 2.56 26.01
N TYR A 545 3.08 3.05 24.81
CA TYR A 545 1.95 3.97 24.61
C TYR A 545 0.59 3.27 24.71
N LEU A 546 0.49 1.99 24.36
CA LEU A 546 -0.73 1.21 24.60
C LEU A 546 -1.03 1.10 26.10
N THR A 547 -0.02 0.84 26.93
CA THR A 547 -0.17 0.81 28.40
C THR A 547 -0.64 2.17 28.93
N VAL A 548 -0.01 3.27 28.48
CA VAL A 548 -0.43 4.63 28.88
C VAL A 548 -1.89 4.91 28.47
N ALA A 549 -2.30 4.48 27.28
CA ALA A 549 -3.68 4.64 26.81
C ALA A 549 -4.68 3.81 27.64
N LEU A 550 -4.29 2.61 28.08
CA LEU A 550 -5.10 1.73 28.94
C LEU A 550 -5.16 2.24 30.40
N GLU A 551 -4.11 2.86 30.92
CA GLU A 551 -4.10 3.45 32.27
C GLU A 551 -4.96 4.72 32.34
N CYS A 552 -5.03 5.50 31.25
CA CYS A 552 -5.85 6.71 31.18
C CYS A 552 -7.34 6.43 30.89
N GLN A 553 -7.74 5.15 30.94
CA GLN A 553 -9.01 4.65 30.44
C GLN A 553 -10.16 4.71 31.47
N ASP A 554 -9.89 5.03 32.73
CA ASP A 554 -10.87 5.10 33.83
C ASP A 554 -12.03 6.11 33.58
N GLN A 555 -12.02 6.85 32.47
CA GLN A 555 -13.05 7.84 32.07
C GLN A 555 -13.62 7.65 30.65
N GLY A 556 -13.30 6.57 29.91
CA GLY A 556 -13.61 6.41 28.47
C GLY A 556 -14.93 5.68 28.09
N SER A 557 -15.35 5.81 26.82
CA SER A 557 -16.49 5.09 26.23
C SER A 557 -16.17 3.62 25.89
N LYS A 558 -17.18 2.74 25.83
CA LYS A 558 -17.03 1.33 25.40
C LYS A 558 -16.36 1.16 24.02
N GLU A 559 -16.49 2.16 23.15
CA GLU A 559 -15.91 2.17 21.81
C GLU A 559 -14.38 2.27 21.86
N LEU A 560 -13.85 3.16 22.71
CA LEU A 560 -12.41 3.31 22.92
C LEU A 560 -11.78 2.03 23.49
N GLN A 561 -12.50 1.32 24.37
CA GLN A 561 -12.06 0.02 24.89
C GLN A 561 -11.94 -1.04 23.80
N ASN A 562 -12.91 -1.10 22.89
CA ASN A 562 -12.85 -2.01 21.76
C ASN A 562 -11.68 -1.67 20.82
N GLU A 563 -11.46 -0.38 20.52
CA GLU A 563 -10.32 0.04 19.69
C GLU A 563 -8.97 -0.35 20.29
N LEU A 564 -8.76 -0.07 21.58
CA LEU A 564 -7.52 -0.40 22.28
C LEU A 564 -7.30 -1.93 22.38
N HIS A 565 -8.37 -2.69 22.61
CA HIS A 565 -8.30 -4.14 22.61
C HIS A 565 -7.97 -4.70 21.22
N MET A 566 -8.55 -4.16 20.15
CA MET A 566 -8.20 -4.55 18.77
C MET A 566 -6.76 -4.18 18.42
N LEU A 567 -6.25 -3.05 18.93
CA LEU A 567 -4.85 -2.66 18.76
C LEU A 567 -3.91 -3.65 19.47
N GLN A 568 -4.28 -4.09 20.67
CA GLN A 568 -3.54 -5.11 21.41
C GLN A 568 -3.51 -6.44 20.64
N VAL A 569 -4.65 -6.89 20.12
CA VAL A 569 -4.74 -8.09 19.27
C VAL A 569 -3.84 -7.95 18.04
N LYS A 570 -3.88 -6.80 17.35
CA LYS A 570 -3.00 -6.50 16.20
C LYS A 570 -1.53 -6.61 16.57
N LEU A 571 -1.11 -6.01 17.68
CA LEU A 571 0.27 -6.07 18.17
C LEU A 571 0.71 -7.50 18.46
N THR A 572 -0.11 -8.28 19.17
CA THR A 572 0.19 -9.69 19.47
C THR A 572 0.31 -10.53 18.20
N LEU A 573 -0.56 -10.32 17.20
CA LEU A 573 -0.51 -11.05 15.94
C LEU A 573 0.73 -10.75 15.10
N LEU A 574 1.25 -9.52 15.18
CA LEU A 574 2.44 -9.06 14.45
C LEU A 574 3.76 -9.46 15.12
N GLU A 575 3.81 -9.48 16.46
CA GLU A 575 5.04 -9.69 17.22
C GLU A 575 5.24 -11.14 17.68
N ARG A 576 4.15 -11.81 18.10
CA ARG A 576 4.22 -13.12 18.78
C ARG A 576 3.97 -14.28 17.82
N SER A 577 4.44 -15.46 18.22
CA SER A 577 4.24 -16.72 17.50
C SER A 577 3.78 -17.83 18.45
N GLY A 578 3.28 -18.94 17.90
CA GLY A 578 2.87 -20.10 18.70
C GLY A 578 1.55 -19.88 19.44
N ALA A 579 1.52 -20.20 20.75
CA ALA A 579 0.28 -20.21 21.54
C ALA A 579 -0.34 -18.82 21.71
N GLU A 580 0.48 -17.78 21.91
CA GLU A 580 0.01 -16.39 22.08
C GLU A 580 -0.65 -15.87 20.81
N GLN A 581 -0.05 -16.14 19.65
CA GLN A 581 -0.61 -15.76 18.34
C GLN A 581 -1.92 -16.49 18.05
N LYS A 582 -2.01 -17.79 18.40
CA LYS A 582 -3.25 -18.57 18.27
C LYS A 582 -4.36 -18.02 19.17
N GLY A 583 -4.03 -17.61 20.39
CA GLY A 583 -4.99 -16.97 21.30
C GLY A 583 -5.53 -15.66 20.73
N ALA A 584 -4.66 -14.76 20.26
CA ALA A 584 -5.06 -13.50 19.64
C ALA A 584 -5.87 -13.71 18.35
N LEU A 585 -5.50 -14.70 17.53
CA LEU A 585 -6.24 -15.05 16.32
C LEU A 585 -7.64 -15.58 16.63
N ALA A 586 -7.80 -16.38 17.70
CA ALA A 586 -9.10 -16.86 18.13
C ALA A 586 -10.03 -15.69 18.54
N VAL A 587 -9.50 -14.70 19.27
CA VAL A 587 -10.24 -13.48 19.63
C VAL A 587 -10.64 -12.69 18.39
N LEU A 588 -9.71 -12.49 17.44
CA LEU A 588 -9.98 -11.82 16.17
C LEU A 588 -11.13 -12.50 15.42
N MET A 589 -11.02 -13.82 15.21
CA MET A 589 -12.01 -14.59 14.47
C MET A 589 -13.37 -14.65 15.17
N GLN A 590 -13.40 -14.67 16.50
CA GLN A 590 -14.64 -14.59 17.25
C GLN A 590 -15.35 -13.25 16.99
N LYS A 591 -14.63 -12.12 17.09
CA LYS A 591 -15.21 -10.79 16.83
C LYS A 591 -15.66 -10.62 15.38
N VAL A 592 -14.93 -11.19 14.41
CA VAL A 592 -15.36 -11.21 13.01
C VAL A 592 -16.70 -11.93 12.85
N LYS A 593 -16.87 -13.09 13.51
CA LYS A 593 -18.15 -13.83 13.49
C LYS A 593 -19.29 -13.10 14.20
N GLU A 594 -18.97 -12.28 15.20
CA GLU A 594 -19.93 -11.39 15.88
C GLU A 594 -20.31 -10.16 15.03
N GLY A 595 -19.68 -9.96 13.86
CA GLY A 595 -20.00 -8.87 12.92
C GLY A 595 -19.27 -7.55 13.22
N ASP A 596 -18.20 -7.59 14.01
CA ASP A 596 -17.37 -6.41 14.31
C ASP A 596 -16.62 -5.93 13.06
N ARG A 597 -16.96 -4.74 12.56
CA ARG A 597 -16.35 -4.14 11.36
C ARG A 597 -14.86 -3.88 11.52
N SER A 598 -14.40 -3.51 12.71
CA SER A 598 -13.00 -3.23 12.99
C SER A 598 -12.18 -4.52 13.00
N ALA A 599 -12.77 -5.61 13.50
CA ALA A 599 -12.16 -6.93 13.44
C ALA A 599 -12.05 -7.45 11.99
N LEU A 600 -13.09 -7.24 11.16
CA LEU A 600 -13.05 -7.62 9.75
C LEU A 600 -11.99 -6.83 8.96
N ALA A 601 -11.91 -5.52 9.18
CA ALA A 601 -10.87 -4.67 8.57
C ALA A 601 -9.46 -5.11 8.99
N LEU A 602 -9.28 -5.50 10.26
CA LEU A 602 -8.00 -6.01 10.75
C LEU A 602 -7.63 -7.37 10.12
N LEU A 603 -8.61 -8.26 9.93
CA LEU A 603 -8.42 -9.53 9.23
C LEU A 603 -7.95 -9.28 7.79
N GLU A 604 -8.63 -8.38 7.07
CA GLU A 604 -8.27 -8.00 5.70
C GLU A 604 -6.84 -7.42 5.63
N GLU A 605 -6.51 -6.46 6.49
CA GLU A 605 -5.18 -5.84 6.56
C GLU A 605 -4.07 -6.88 6.84
N LEU A 606 -4.22 -7.68 7.90
CA LEU A 606 -3.17 -8.59 8.34
C LEU A 606 -3.04 -9.83 7.46
N SER A 607 -4.10 -10.23 6.76
CA SER A 607 -4.07 -11.38 5.83
C SER A 607 -3.06 -11.20 4.67
N ALA A 608 -2.70 -9.95 4.35
CA ALA A 608 -1.68 -9.64 3.34
C ALA A 608 -0.24 -9.86 3.83
N HIS A 609 -0.02 -10.07 5.14
CA HIS A 609 1.32 -10.01 5.73
C HIS A 609 1.63 -11.15 6.70
N VAL A 610 0.62 -11.67 7.43
CA VAL A 610 0.80 -12.67 8.50
C VAL A 610 0.24 -14.03 8.05
N PRO A 611 1.08 -15.08 7.87
CA PRO A 611 0.64 -16.39 7.38
C PRO A 611 -0.51 -17.03 8.16
N ALA A 612 -0.45 -17.02 9.49
CA ALA A 612 -1.52 -17.57 10.34
C ALA A 612 -2.87 -16.84 10.16
N VAL A 613 -2.83 -15.51 10.01
CA VAL A 613 -4.02 -14.69 9.75
C VAL A 613 -4.54 -14.93 8.33
N ALA A 614 -3.64 -15.03 7.35
CA ALA A 614 -4.00 -15.35 5.96
C ALA A 614 -4.68 -16.71 5.86
N PHE A 615 -4.17 -17.73 6.57
CA PHE A 615 -4.81 -19.04 6.63
C PHE A 615 -6.21 -18.97 7.25
N ALA A 616 -6.39 -18.28 8.38
CA ALA A 616 -7.70 -18.10 8.98
C ALA A 616 -8.68 -17.33 8.07
N ALA A 617 -8.20 -16.32 7.36
CA ALA A 617 -8.98 -15.57 6.38
C ALA A 617 -9.43 -16.45 5.21
N VAL A 618 -8.56 -17.35 4.71
CA VAL A 618 -8.90 -18.33 3.67
C VAL A 618 -10.04 -19.25 4.13
N VAL A 619 -9.94 -19.78 5.35
CA VAL A 619 -10.99 -20.64 5.92
C VAL A 619 -12.31 -19.88 6.04
N TYR A 620 -12.28 -18.68 6.59
CA TYR A 620 -13.48 -17.86 6.80
C TYR A 620 -14.14 -17.45 5.48
N TRP A 621 -13.39 -16.94 4.51
CA TRP A 621 -13.95 -16.53 3.23
C TRP A 621 -14.36 -17.71 2.37
N HIS A 622 -13.73 -18.88 2.48
CA HIS A 622 -14.25 -20.07 1.80
C HIS A 622 -15.70 -20.37 2.19
N ASP A 623 -16.04 -20.20 3.46
CA ASP A 623 -17.37 -20.53 3.99
C ASP A 623 -18.40 -19.39 3.77
N GLU A 624 -17.98 -18.12 3.92
CA GLU A 624 -18.87 -16.96 3.79
C GLU A 624 -18.99 -16.43 2.35
N ASP A 625 -17.85 -16.21 1.68
CA ASP A 625 -17.80 -15.64 0.32
C ASP A 625 -16.47 -15.99 -0.36
N ILE A 626 -16.49 -17.10 -1.10
CA ILE A 626 -15.32 -17.65 -1.78
C ILE A 626 -14.72 -16.69 -2.83
N THR A 627 -15.48 -15.69 -3.28
CA THR A 627 -15.01 -14.71 -4.27
C THR A 627 -13.97 -13.75 -3.71
N LYS A 628 -13.89 -13.63 -2.37
CA LYS A 628 -12.86 -12.82 -1.70
C LYS A 628 -11.49 -13.49 -1.68
N LEU A 629 -11.40 -14.80 -1.98
CA LEU A 629 -10.13 -15.47 -2.11
C LEU A 629 -9.35 -14.92 -3.32
N SER A 630 -8.03 -14.86 -3.20
CA SER A 630 -7.14 -14.46 -4.29
C SER A 630 -5.89 -15.32 -4.30
N SER A 631 -5.18 -15.34 -5.44
CA SER A 631 -3.90 -16.07 -5.56
C SER A 631 -2.86 -15.56 -4.57
N ALA A 632 -2.79 -14.25 -4.35
CA ALA A 632 -1.85 -13.63 -3.42
C ALA A 632 -2.13 -14.05 -1.96
N LEU A 633 -3.39 -14.06 -1.55
CA LEU A 633 -3.79 -14.52 -0.22
C LEU A 633 -3.42 -15.99 0.00
N LEU A 634 -3.74 -16.86 -0.97
CA LEU A 634 -3.47 -18.29 -0.90
C LEU A 634 -1.97 -18.58 -0.86
N GLU A 635 -1.14 -17.77 -1.52
CA GLU A 635 0.32 -17.89 -1.47
C GLU A 635 0.87 -17.55 -0.08
N ILE A 636 0.33 -16.51 0.58
CA ILE A 636 0.73 -16.14 1.94
C ILE A 636 0.26 -17.21 2.94
N ALA A 637 -1.00 -17.66 2.83
CA ALA A 637 -1.55 -18.70 3.70
C ALA A 637 -0.77 -20.03 3.59
N ALA A 638 -0.27 -20.37 2.40
CA ALA A 638 0.52 -21.58 2.18
C ALA A 638 1.83 -21.61 2.98
N LYS A 639 2.33 -20.46 3.47
CA LYS A 639 3.50 -20.42 4.36
C LYS A 639 3.21 -20.97 5.76
N GLU A 640 1.95 -20.95 6.20
CA GLU A 640 1.53 -21.52 7.49
C GLU A 640 1.21 -23.01 7.36
N SER A 641 0.44 -23.40 6.34
CA SER A 641 -0.05 -24.77 6.17
C SER A 641 -0.22 -25.12 4.70
N PRO A 642 0.88 -25.44 3.98
CA PRO A 642 0.87 -25.61 2.53
C PRO A 642 -0.09 -26.72 2.07
N ASP A 643 -0.14 -27.83 2.80
CA ASP A 643 -0.94 -29.00 2.42
C ASP A 643 -2.44 -28.75 2.56
N LEU A 644 -2.86 -28.05 3.63
CA LEU A 644 -4.26 -27.67 3.83
C LEU A 644 -4.70 -26.61 2.81
N VAL A 645 -3.83 -25.63 2.55
CA VAL A 645 -4.10 -24.56 1.59
C VAL A 645 -4.23 -25.08 0.15
N ALA A 646 -3.57 -26.19 -0.19
CA ALA A 646 -3.71 -26.83 -1.50
C ALA A 646 -5.18 -27.16 -1.83
N TRP A 647 -5.97 -27.59 -0.84
CA TRP A 647 -7.40 -27.85 -1.05
C TRP A 647 -8.18 -26.56 -1.33
N TYR A 648 -7.96 -25.49 -0.56
CA TYR A 648 -8.59 -24.20 -0.81
C TYR A 648 -8.19 -23.59 -2.15
N GLN A 649 -6.93 -23.78 -2.57
CA GLN A 649 -6.47 -23.41 -3.91
C GLN A 649 -7.24 -24.17 -5.00
N ASN A 650 -7.47 -25.48 -4.83
CA ASN A 650 -8.31 -26.25 -5.75
C ASN A 650 -9.74 -25.69 -5.81
N ARG A 651 -10.37 -25.42 -4.67
CA ARG A 651 -11.73 -24.86 -4.60
C ARG A 651 -11.84 -23.49 -5.28
N TYR A 652 -10.88 -22.60 -5.04
CA TYR A 652 -10.81 -21.30 -5.70
C TYR A 652 -10.69 -21.43 -7.23
N ARG A 653 -9.84 -22.33 -7.73
CA ARG A 653 -9.70 -22.58 -9.18
C ARG A 653 -10.99 -23.08 -9.80
N VAL A 654 -11.67 -24.01 -9.13
CA VAL A 654 -12.92 -24.59 -9.62
C VAL A 654 -14.06 -23.57 -9.61
N VAL A 655 -14.26 -22.88 -8.48
CA VAL A 655 -15.43 -22.02 -8.27
C VAL A 655 -15.23 -20.64 -8.89
N CYS A 656 -14.08 -20.00 -8.66
CA CYS A 656 -13.85 -18.62 -9.07
C CYS A 656 -13.24 -18.51 -10.47
N GLN A 657 -12.43 -19.49 -10.90
CA GLN A 657 -11.77 -19.47 -12.21
C GLN A 657 -12.40 -20.41 -13.24
N ALA A 658 -13.47 -21.13 -12.88
CA ALA A 658 -14.14 -22.13 -13.72
C ALA A 658 -13.17 -23.17 -14.34
N GLN A 659 -12.09 -23.51 -13.63
CA GLN A 659 -11.12 -24.51 -14.06
C GLN A 659 -11.53 -25.92 -13.61
N LYS A 660 -10.97 -26.95 -14.25
CA LYS A 660 -11.16 -28.33 -13.81
C LYS A 660 -10.45 -28.57 -12.46
N PRO A 661 -10.99 -29.42 -11.58
CA PRO A 661 -10.34 -29.82 -10.33
C PRO A 661 -8.94 -30.37 -10.59
N SER A 662 -7.98 -29.97 -9.77
CA SER A 662 -6.61 -30.48 -9.80
C SER A 662 -6.46 -31.59 -8.78
N LEU A 663 -6.33 -32.82 -9.28
CA LEU A 663 -6.14 -33.99 -8.44
C LEU A 663 -4.89 -33.86 -7.56
N ASP A 664 -3.78 -33.36 -8.10
CA ASP A 664 -2.52 -33.17 -7.35
C ASP A 664 -2.70 -32.29 -6.11
N LEU A 665 -3.50 -31.21 -6.21
CA LEU A 665 -3.79 -30.32 -5.08
C LEU A 665 -4.67 -31.00 -4.03
N ILE A 666 -5.66 -31.78 -4.47
CA ILE A 666 -6.52 -32.56 -3.57
C ILE A 666 -5.69 -33.61 -2.83
N LEU A 667 -4.83 -34.34 -3.54
CA LEU A 667 -3.99 -35.40 -2.97
C LEU A 667 -3.02 -34.89 -1.91
N LYS A 668 -2.45 -33.68 -2.08
CA LYS A 668 -1.62 -33.05 -1.03
C LYS A 668 -2.38 -32.88 0.28
N ALA A 669 -3.62 -32.39 0.21
CA ALA A 669 -4.46 -32.23 1.39
C ALA A 669 -4.95 -33.56 1.97
N VAL A 670 -5.18 -34.58 1.13
CA VAL A 670 -5.52 -35.94 1.57
C VAL A 670 -4.38 -36.56 2.37
N LYS A 671 -3.12 -36.41 1.93
CA LYS A 671 -1.94 -36.89 2.67
C LYS A 671 -1.83 -36.25 4.06
N ALA A 672 -2.30 -35.01 4.20
CA ALA A 672 -2.37 -34.31 5.47
C ALA A 672 -3.61 -34.67 6.33
N ASP A 673 -4.36 -35.72 5.97
CA ASP A 673 -5.56 -36.20 6.68
C ASP A 673 -6.69 -35.15 6.75
N PHE A 674 -6.80 -34.30 5.72
CA PHE A 674 -7.80 -33.23 5.70
C PHE A 674 -9.17 -33.74 5.24
N ALA A 675 -10.13 -33.82 6.16
CA ALA A 675 -11.44 -34.43 5.92
C ALA A 675 -12.22 -33.89 4.69
N PRO A 676 -12.28 -32.57 4.41
CA PRO A 676 -12.94 -32.06 3.21
C PRO A 676 -12.30 -32.56 1.91
N ALA A 677 -10.96 -32.62 1.86
CA ALA A 677 -10.23 -33.13 0.70
C ALA A 677 -10.47 -34.63 0.51
N ILE A 678 -10.52 -35.40 1.59
CA ILE A 678 -10.84 -36.84 1.56
C ILE A 678 -12.25 -37.07 1.00
N ALA A 679 -13.23 -36.27 1.43
CA ALA A 679 -14.60 -36.38 0.94
C ALA A 679 -14.70 -36.01 -0.55
N GLU A 680 -14.01 -34.95 -0.99
CA GLU A 680 -13.97 -34.55 -2.40
C GLU A 680 -13.26 -35.58 -3.27
N PHE A 681 -12.14 -36.14 -2.81
CA PHE A 681 -11.40 -37.19 -3.51
C PHE A 681 -12.27 -38.43 -3.74
N ASN A 682 -12.97 -38.90 -2.70
CA ASN A 682 -13.87 -40.05 -2.84
C ASN A 682 -15.05 -39.79 -3.78
N ARG A 683 -15.56 -38.56 -3.86
CA ARG A 683 -16.61 -38.18 -4.82
C ARG A 683 -16.12 -38.15 -6.27
N LEU A 684 -14.84 -37.83 -6.49
CA LEU A 684 -14.23 -37.83 -7.83
C LEU A 684 -14.03 -39.24 -8.39
N LEU A 685 -13.91 -40.25 -7.52
CA LEU A 685 -13.71 -41.65 -7.91
C LEU A 685 -15.03 -42.33 -8.36
N ASP A 686 -15.75 -41.70 -9.28
CA ASP A 686 -16.94 -42.29 -9.89
C ASP A 686 -16.57 -43.32 -11.00
N PRO A 687 -17.50 -44.18 -11.43
CA PRO A 687 -17.21 -45.22 -12.43
C PRO A 687 -16.70 -44.68 -13.78
N ILE A 688 -17.10 -43.46 -14.17
CA ILE A 688 -16.70 -42.84 -15.43
C ILE A 688 -15.25 -42.36 -15.31
N TYR A 689 -14.92 -41.71 -14.20
CA TYR A 689 -13.58 -41.23 -13.91
C TYR A 689 -12.57 -42.37 -13.80
N ILE A 690 -12.97 -43.49 -13.19
CA ILE A 690 -12.14 -44.69 -13.09
C ILE A 690 -11.79 -45.24 -14.48
N GLN A 691 -12.73 -45.21 -15.43
CA GLN A 691 -12.47 -45.67 -16.80
C GLN A 691 -11.55 -44.73 -17.59
N ASP A 692 -11.72 -43.41 -17.44
CA ASP A 692 -11.01 -42.40 -18.23
C ASP A 692 -9.57 -42.10 -17.74
N LYS A 693 -9.22 -42.43 -16.49
CA LYS A 693 -7.98 -41.96 -15.83
C LYS A 693 -7.07 -43.06 -15.29
N LYS A 694 -6.93 -44.15 -16.05
CA LYS A 694 -6.04 -45.29 -15.75
C LYS A 694 -4.64 -44.90 -15.29
N ASP A 695 -3.90 -44.15 -16.11
CA ASP A 695 -2.48 -43.81 -15.87
C ASP A 695 -2.27 -42.94 -14.62
N THR A 696 -3.32 -42.27 -14.17
CA THR A 696 -3.29 -41.40 -12.99
C THR A 696 -3.66 -42.16 -11.71
N LEU A 697 -4.59 -43.11 -11.77
CA LEU A 697 -5.13 -43.81 -10.59
C LEU A 697 -4.25 -44.96 -10.10
N LEU A 698 -3.58 -45.69 -10.98
CA LEU A 698 -2.72 -46.82 -10.59
C LEU A 698 -1.62 -46.43 -9.57
N PRO A 699 -0.84 -45.35 -9.78
CA PRO A 699 0.14 -44.88 -8.78
C PRO A 699 -0.49 -44.49 -7.44
N ILE A 700 -1.71 -43.92 -7.46
CA ILE A 700 -2.41 -43.45 -6.26
C ILE A 700 -2.87 -44.62 -5.39
N ILE A 701 -3.32 -45.71 -6.00
CA ILE A 701 -3.74 -46.94 -5.31
C ILE A 701 -2.55 -47.61 -4.62
N SER A 702 -1.35 -47.49 -5.19
CA SER A 702 -0.11 -47.99 -4.60
C SER A 702 0.47 -47.09 -3.50
N ASP A 703 0.04 -45.83 -3.40
CA ASP A 703 0.47 -44.91 -2.34
C ASP A 703 -0.40 -45.10 -1.09
N PHE A 704 0.16 -45.78 -0.09
CA PHE A 704 -0.57 -46.13 1.13
C PHE A 704 -1.07 -44.91 1.92
N GLU A 705 -0.35 -43.78 1.87
CA GLU A 705 -0.76 -42.56 2.56
C GLU A 705 -2.10 -42.04 2.04
N ILE A 706 -2.41 -42.30 0.76
CA ILE A 706 -3.65 -41.89 0.10
C ILE A 706 -4.68 -43.02 0.12
N SER A 707 -4.27 -44.26 -0.19
CA SER A 707 -5.19 -45.39 -0.38
C SER A 707 -6.01 -45.71 0.86
N GLN A 708 -5.45 -45.50 2.06
CA GLN A 708 -6.15 -45.67 3.34
C GLN A 708 -7.35 -44.73 3.53
N HIS A 709 -7.42 -43.63 2.77
CA HIS A 709 -8.51 -42.66 2.80
C HIS A 709 -9.57 -42.90 1.72
N ILE A 710 -9.37 -43.87 0.82
CA ILE A 710 -10.36 -44.28 -0.19
C ILE A 710 -11.42 -45.16 0.46
N ASP A 711 -12.68 -44.94 0.10
CA ASP A 711 -13.78 -45.77 0.56
C ASP A 711 -13.58 -47.24 0.15
N PRO A 712 -13.75 -48.21 1.07
CA PRO A 712 -13.49 -49.62 0.79
C PRO A 712 -14.20 -50.18 -0.45
N GLU A 713 -15.46 -49.81 -0.68
CA GLU A 713 -16.22 -50.30 -1.84
C GLU A 713 -15.67 -49.74 -3.16
N ILE A 714 -15.30 -48.45 -3.15
CA ILE A 714 -14.73 -47.77 -4.31
C ILE A 714 -13.35 -48.35 -4.61
N PHE A 715 -12.51 -48.50 -3.59
CA PHE A 715 -11.16 -49.05 -3.73
C PHE A 715 -11.19 -50.45 -4.37
N MET A 716 -12.06 -51.33 -3.88
CA MET A 716 -12.20 -52.69 -4.41
C MET A 716 -12.73 -52.71 -5.83
N ARG A 717 -13.72 -51.86 -6.15
CA ARG A 717 -14.22 -51.71 -7.51
C ARG A 717 -13.12 -51.29 -8.49
N ILE A 718 -12.24 -50.39 -8.08
CA ILE A 718 -11.10 -49.94 -8.90
C ILE A 718 -10.13 -51.11 -9.15
N LEU A 719 -9.76 -51.85 -8.10
CA LEU A 719 -8.88 -53.01 -8.23
C LEU A 719 -9.46 -54.08 -9.17
N VAL A 720 -10.72 -54.45 -8.98
CA VAL A 720 -11.41 -55.46 -9.81
C VAL A 720 -11.51 -55.00 -11.26
N HIS A 721 -11.80 -53.72 -11.49
CA HIS A 721 -11.93 -53.15 -12.83
C HIS A 721 -10.61 -53.24 -13.60
N TYR A 722 -9.52 -52.69 -13.07
CA TYR A 722 -8.21 -52.74 -13.75
C TYR A 722 -7.67 -54.16 -13.87
N ARG A 723 -8.00 -55.02 -12.92
CA ARG A 723 -7.64 -56.43 -13.00
C ARG A 723 -8.35 -57.14 -14.14
N THR A 724 -9.65 -56.92 -14.28
CA THR A 724 -10.47 -57.50 -15.37
C THR A 724 -10.03 -56.97 -16.74
N ALA A 725 -9.63 -55.70 -16.80
CA ALA A 725 -9.08 -55.07 -18.00
C ALA A 725 -7.64 -55.53 -18.36
N GLN A 726 -7.02 -56.41 -17.56
CA GLN A 726 -5.62 -56.85 -17.68
C GLN A 726 -4.57 -55.73 -17.52
N ASP A 727 -4.97 -54.62 -16.92
CA ASP A 727 -4.14 -53.45 -16.69
C ASP A 727 -3.31 -53.53 -15.40
N LEU A 728 -3.69 -54.45 -14.50
CA LEU A 728 -3.00 -54.72 -13.24
C LEU A 728 -2.33 -56.11 -13.28
N SER A 729 -0.99 -56.14 -13.17
CA SER A 729 -0.22 -57.38 -13.14
C SER A 729 -0.48 -58.21 -11.86
N ASN A 730 -0.21 -59.53 -11.91
CA ASN A 730 -0.32 -60.38 -10.71
C ASN A 730 0.63 -59.90 -9.60
N GLU A 731 1.87 -59.57 -9.96
CA GLU A 731 2.87 -59.10 -9.00
C GLU A 731 2.43 -57.82 -8.29
N THR A 732 1.85 -56.87 -9.05
CA THR A 732 1.34 -55.60 -8.48
C THR A 732 0.13 -55.84 -7.58
N LEU A 733 -0.80 -56.71 -7.98
CA LEU A 733 -1.95 -57.08 -7.15
C LEU A 733 -1.50 -57.71 -5.83
N ASN A 734 -0.56 -58.65 -5.89
CA ASN A 734 -0.05 -59.35 -4.71
C ASN A 734 0.71 -58.38 -3.79
N GLN A 735 1.49 -57.44 -4.35
CA GLN A 735 2.12 -56.37 -3.58
C GLN A 735 1.09 -55.50 -2.87
N ILE A 736 0.02 -55.08 -3.56
CA ILE A 736 -1.06 -54.29 -2.94
C ILE A 736 -1.72 -55.07 -1.81
N ILE A 737 -2.07 -56.35 -2.03
CA ILE A 737 -2.71 -57.18 -0.99
C ILE A 737 -1.79 -57.37 0.22
N ASN A 738 -0.50 -57.63 -0.01
CA ASN A 738 0.49 -57.75 1.07
C ASN A 738 0.67 -56.41 1.81
N SER A 739 0.77 -55.30 1.10
CA SER A 739 0.82 -53.96 1.71
C SER A 739 -0.41 -53.67 2.55
N LEU A 740 -1.61 -53.97 2.04
CA LEU A 740 -2.86 -53.84 2.80
C LEU A 740 -2.82 -54.70 4.04
N ALA A 741 -2.44 -55.98 3.94
CA ALA A 741 -2.39 -56.88 5.08
C ALA A 741 -1.39 -56.41 6.16
N HIS A 742 -0.24 -55.85 5.79
CA HIS A 742 0.84 -55.56 6.74
C HIS A 742 0.86 -54.14 7.31
N THR A 743 0.04 -53.21 6.79
CA THR A 743 0.01 -51.82 7.24
C THR A 743 -0.93 -51.58 8.43
N SER A 744 -0.60 -50.58 9.26
CA SER A 744 -1.43 -50.16 10.40
C SER A 744 -2.39 -49.05 9.99
N PHE A 745 -3.69 -49.32 10.02
CA PHE A 745 -4.73 -48.35 9.68
C PHE A 745 -5.22 -47.56 10.90
N LYS A 746 -5.50 -46.26 10.73
CA LYS A 746 -6.09 -45.40 11.77
C LYS A 746 -7.54 -45.77 12.12
N GLN A 747 -8.27 -46.42 11.20
CA GLN A 747 -9.70 -46.76 11.34
C GLN A 747 -9.95 -48.28 11.19
N PRO A 748 -9.96 -49.05 12.30
CA PRO A 748 -10.04 -50.53 12.27
C PRO A 748 -11.27 -51.08 11.55
N ASN A 749 -12.44 -50.44 11.68
CA ASN A 749 -13.68 -50.87 11.04
C ASN A 749 -13.62 -50.76 9.50
N ARG A 750 -13.06 -49.67 8.99
CA ARG A 750 -12.88 -49.47 7.54
C ARG A 750 -11.85 -50.43 6.97
N TYR A 751 -10.78 -50.67 7.72
CA TYR A 751 -9.78 -51.67 7.34
C TYR A 751 -10.37 -53.09 7.30
N PHE A 752 -11.16 -53.47 8.30
CA PHE A 752 -11.87 -54.75 8.30
C PHE A 752 -12.83 -54.88 7.11
N ALA A 753 -13.59 -53.83 6.78
CA ALA A 753 -14.45 -53.81 5.60
C ALA A 753 -13.65 -54.01 4.30
N LEU A 754 -12.51 -53.33 4.17
CA LEU A 754 -11.61 -53.45 3.01
C LEU A 754 -11.05 -54.87 2.86
N LEU A 755 -10.55 -55.47 3.94
CA LEU A 755 -10.06 -56.86 3.94
C LEU A 755 -11.18 -57.86 3.59
N SER A 756 -12.38 -57.61 4.09
CA SER A 756 -13.56 -58.48 3.86
C SER A 756 -13.99 -58.45 2.39
N LEU A 757 -14.10 -57.25 1.81
CA LEU A 757 -14.38 -57.07 0.38
C LEU A 757 -13.23 -57.61 -0.48
N GLY A 758 -11.98 -57.44 -0.04
CA GLY A 758 -10.78 -58.04 -0.63
C GLY A 758 -10.92 -59.54 -0.86
N LEU A 759 -11.25 -60.29 0.20
CA LEU A 759 -11.46 -61.73 0.10
C LEU A 759 -12.65 -62.08 -0.80
N TYR A 760 -13.74 -61.31 -0.76
CA TYR A 760 -14.95 -61.59 -1.52
C TYR A 760 -14.78 -61.34 -3.02
N ASP A 761 -14.35 -60.13 -3.39
CA ASP A 761 -14.28 -59.67 -4.78
C ASP A 761 -13.07 -60.23 -5.53
N LEU A 762 -11.95 -60.52 -4.83
CA LEU A 762 -10.73 -61.03 -5.45
C LEU A 762 -10.53 -62.54 -5.24
N LYS A 763 -11.54 -63.27 -4.76
CA LYS A 763 -11.42 -64.71 -4.41
C LYS A 763 -10.81 -65.60 -5.50
N HIS A 764 -10.98 -65.25 -6.78
CA HIS A 764 -10.47 -66.00 -7.92
C HIS A 764 -9.04 -65.64 -8.33
N TRP A 765 -8.44 -64.62 -7.69
CA TRP A 765 -7.12 -64.08 -8.01
C TRP A 765 -6.15 -64.08 -6.83
N ILE A 766 -6.63 -64.38 -5.62
CA ILE A 766 -5.82 -64.49 -4.41
C ILE A 766 -5.19 -65.89 -4.35
N GLY A 767 -3.86 -65.95 -4.18
CA GLY A 767 -3.12 -67.18 -3.95
C GLY A 767 -3.04 -67.57 -2.48
N THR A 768 -2.32 -68.66 -2.20
CA THR A 768 -2.19 -69.20 -0.84
C THR A 768 -1.53 -68.21 0.12
N GLU A 769 -0.47 -67.51 -0.30
CA GLU A 769 0.28 -66.60 0.56
C GLU A 769 -0.51 -65.34 0.90
N GLU A 770 -1.18 -64.75 -0.10
CA GLU A 770 -1.99 -63.54 0.07
C GLU A 770 -3.20 -63.81 0.97
N PHE A 771 -3.84 -64.96 0.81
CA PHE A 771 -4.95 -65.38 1.65
C PHE A 771 -4.53 -65.52 3.13
N ILE A 772 -3.37 -66.14 3.38
CA ILE A 772 -2.80 -66.27 4.72
C ILE A 772 -2.55 -64.88 5.34
N ALA A 773 -1.93 -63.97 4.59
CA ALA A 773 -1.63 -62.62 5.06
C ALA A 773 -2.91 -61.85 5.45
N VAL A 774 -3.94 -61.92 4.62
CA VAL A 774 -5.25 -61.28 4.88
C VAL A 774 -5.95 -61.89 6.08
N LEU A 775 -5.89 -63.21 6.29
CA LEU A 775 -6.46 -63.85 7.48
C LEU A 775 -5.77 -63.41 8.78
N TYR A 776 -4.44 -63.32 8.80
CA TYR A 776 -3.72 -62.76 9.95
C TYR A 776 -4.03 -61.28 10.16
N ALA A 777 -4.27 -60.51 9.10
CA ALA A 777 -4.73 -59.13 9.20
C ALA A 777 -6.13 -59.04 9.83
N ILE A 778 -7.08 -59.85 9.37
CA ILE A 778 -8.43 -59.94 9.96
C ILE A 778 -8.35 -60.34 11.43
N LYS A 779 -7.55 -61.35 11.77
CA LYS A 779 -7.30 -61.74 13.16
C LYS A 779 -6.81 -60.57 14.02
N ARG A 780 -5.87 -59.76 13.51
CA ARG A 780 -5.35 -58.58 14.21
C ARG A 780 -6.39 -57.47 14.41
N THR A 781 -7.37 -57.34 13.52
CA THR A 781 -8.45 -56.34 13.72
C THR A 781 -9.35 -56.69 14.91
N GLY A 782 -9.50 -57.98 15.24
CA GLY A 782 -10.37 -58.43 16.32
C GLY A 782 -11.88 -58.24 16.07
N LEU A 783 -12.28 -57.85 14.86
CA LEU A 783 -13.66 -57.44 14.52
C LEU A 783 -14.50 -58.55 13.85
N LEU A 784 -14.00 -59.79 13.78
CA LEU A 784 -14.77 -60.90 13.21
C LEU A 784 -15.99 -61.20 14.10
N THR A 785 -17.20 -61.02 13.55
CA THR A 785 -18.46 -61.32 14.24
C THR A 785 -19.21 -62.41 13.48
N ASP A 786 -20.02 -63.21 14.19
CA ASP A 786 -20.83 -64.31 13.64
C ASP A 786 -21.94 -63.85 12.67
N LYS A 787 -22.02 -62.55 12.34
CA LYS A 787 -23.05 -61.94 11.50
C LYS A 787 -22.63 -61.66 10.05
N ASN A 788 -21.35 -61.88 9.70
CA ASN A 788 -20.85 -61.63 8.34
C ASN A 788 -20.90 -62.90 7.47
N ASP A 789 -22.12 -63.34 7.16
CA ASP A 789 -22.38 -64.61 6.47
C ASP A 789 -21.64 -64.74 5.13
N ILE A 790 -21.57 -63.65 4.37
CA ILE A 790 -20.90 -63.60 3.06
C ILE A 790 -19.39 -63.83 3.21
N LEU A 791 -18.75 -63.18 4.20
CA LEU A 791 -17.32 -63.32 4.46
C LEU A 791 -16.99 -64.74 4.90
N LEU A 792 -17.77 -65.30 5.84
CA LEU A 792 -17.55 -66.65 6.35
C LEU A 792 -17.71 -67.71 5.26
N LYS A 793 -18.71 -67.56 4.39
CA LYS A 793 -18.89 -68.42 3.21
C LYS A 793 -17.72 -68.32 2.22
N THR A 794 -17.18 -67.11 2.04
CA THR A 794 -16.03 -66.86 1.16
C THR A 794 -14.76 -67.51 1.72
N ILE A 795 -14.48 -67.33 3.02
CA ILE A 795 -13.36 -67.98 3.70
C ILE A 795 -13.49 -69.51 3.59
N ALA A 796 -14.70 -70.06 3.80
CA ALA A 796 -14.96 -71.48 3.65
C ALA A 796 -14.70 -72.01 2.24
N GLY A 797 -15.10 -71.26 1.20
CA GLY A 797 -14.80 -71.59 -0.19
C GLY A 797 -13.29 -71.58 -0.48
N LEU A 798 -12.60 -70.52 -0.07
CA LEU A 798 -11.15 -70.39 -0.25
C LEU A 798 -10.35 -71.48 0.48
N PHE A 799 -10.81 -71.93 1.65
CA PHE A 799 -10.22 -73.09 2.34
C PHE A 799 -10.26 -74.35 1.49
N ILE A 800 -11.36 -74.59 0.76
CA ILE A 800 -11.51 -75.77 -0.09
C ILE A 800 -10.68 -75.62 -1.37
N ASP A 801 -10.83 -74.47 -2.04
CA ASP A 801 -10.22 -74.22 -3.34
C ASP A 801 -8.68 -74.25 -3.24
N LEU A 802 -8.10 -73.50 -2.28
CA LEU A 802 -6.65 -73.46 -2.07
C LEU A 802 -6.10 -74.75 -1.43
N GLY A 803 -6.93 -75.41 -0.60
CA GLY A 803 -6.59 -76.71 -0.03
C GLY A 803 -6.50 -77.83 -1.08
N ALA A 804 -7.21 -77.71 -2.20
CA ALA A 804 -7.11 -78.62 -3.33
C ALA A 804 -5.79 -78.46 -4.10
N GLU A 805 -5.30 -77.22 -4.25
CA GLU A 805 -4.11 -76.90 -5.05
C GLU A 805 -2.78 -77.19 -4.33
N ASN A 806 -2.69 -76.95 -3.01
CA ASN A 806 -1.42 -76.98 -2.25
C ASN A 806 -1.53 -77.79 -0.95
N HIS A 807 -1.91 -79.07 -1.07
CA HIS A 807 -2.36 -79.92 0.04
C HIS A 807 -1.49 -79.82 1.31
N SER A 808 -0.24 -80.29 1.35
CA SER A 808 0.46 -80.54 2.62
C SER A 808 0.80 -79.28 3.44
N MET A 809 1.31 -78.21 2.82
CA MET A 809 1.67 -76.98 3.54
C MET A 809 0.44 -76.19 3.99
N PHE A 810 -0.61 -76.16 3.17
CA PHE A 810 -1.81 -75.40 3.50
C PHE A 810 -2.57 -76.00 4.68
N TYR A 811 -2.71 -77.34 4.75
CA TYR A 811 -3.35 -77.99 5.90
C TYR A 811 -2.58 -77.78 7.20
N ALA A 812 -1.24 -77.79 7.16
CA ALA A 812 -0.41 -77.52 8.33
C ALA A 812 -0.63 -76.08 8.86
N PHE A 813 -0.60 -75.10 7.96
CA PHE A 813 -0.95 -73.71 8.30
C PHE A 813 -2.36 -73.63 8.88
N LEU A 814 -3.35 -74.22 8.22
CA LEU A 814 -4.75 -74.14 8.62
C LEU A 814 -4.97 -74.71 10.02
N GLN A 815 -4.33 -75.84 10.32
CA GLN A 815 -4.38 -76.47 11.63
C GLN A 815 -3.81 -75.54 12.72
N GLU A 816 -2.65 -74.93 12.49
CA GLU A 816 -2.02 -74.00 13.42
C GLU A 816 -2.85 -72.71 13.58
N PHE A 817 -3.30 -72.13 12.46
CA PHE A 817 -4.03 -70.88 12.43
C PHE A 817 -5.38 -70.97 13.15
N ILE A 818 -6.18 -72.00 12.84
CA ILE A 818 -7.51 -72.20 13.46
C ILE A 818 -7.37 -72.53 14.96
N GLN A 819 -6.33 -73.28 15.36
CA GLN A 819 -6.03 -73.48 16.78
C GLN A 819 -5.66 -72.17 17.48
N SER A 820 -4.89 -71.30 16.80
CA SER A 820 -4.49 -70.00 17.32
C SER A 820 -5.59 -68.93 17.27
N TYR A 821 -6.69 -69.17 16.53
CA TYR A 821 -7.82 -68.26 16.35
C TYR A 821 -9.16 -69.01 16.36
N PRO A 822 -9.55 -69.57 17.53
CA PRO A 822 -10.71 -70.45 17.65
C PRO A 822 -12.03 -69.73 17.35
N GLU A 823 -12.11 -68.42 17.49
CA GLU A 823 -13.30 -67.61 17.17
C GLU A 823 -13.73 -67.81 15.71
N LEU A 824 -12.78 -67.84 14.76
CA LEU A 824 -13.07 -68.12 13.35
C LEU A 824 -13.64 -69.53 13.16
N ALA A 825 -13.13 -70.52 13.89
CA ALA A 825 -13.63 -71.90 13.85
C ALA A 825 -15.10 -71.98 14.28
N HIS A 826 -15.44 -71.26 15.34
CA HIS A 826 -16.80 -71.20 15.87
C HIS A 826 -17.75 -70.49 14.90
N ALA A 827 -17.34 -69.34 14.36
CA ALA A 827 -18.12 -68.59 13.39
C ALA A 827 -18.40 -69.43 12.12
N LEU A 828 -17.39 -70.13 11.59
CA LEU A 828 -17.53 -71.02 10.43
C LEU A 828 -18.44 -72.23 10.70
N TYR A 829 -18.42 -72.77 11.92
CA TYR A 829 -19.27 -73.90 12.31
C TYR A 829 -20.73 -73.50 12.57
N GLN A 830 -20.96 -72.31 13.14
CA GLN A 830 -22.29 -71.79 13.44
C GLN A 830 -23.02 -71.27 12.19
N ASN A 831 -22.30 -70.77 11.19
CA ASN A 831 -22.89 -70.34 9.93
C ASN A 831 -23.24 -71.57 9.05
N SER A 832 -24.53 -71.77 8.79
CA SER A 832 -25.05 -72.94 8.09
C SER A 832 -24.53 -73.11 6.66
N ASP A 833 -24.30 -72.01 5.94
CA ASP A 833 -23.82 -72.01 4.56
C ASP A 833 -22.33 -72.30 4.47
N ALA A 834 -21.53 -71.63 5.31
CA ALA A 834 -20.09 -71.84 5.41
C ALA A 834 -19.79 -73.27 5.85
N TRP A 835 -20.53 -73.79 6.84
CA TRP A 835 -20.39 -75.17 7.30
C TRP A 835 -20.78 -76.20 6.25
N ALA A 836 -21.88 -75.96 5.51
CA ALA A 836 -22.26 -76.82 4.39
C ALA A 836 -21.18 -76.88 3.31
N THR A 837 -20.51 -75.75 3.05
CA THR A 837 -19.39 -75.66 2.12
C THR A 837 -18.20 -76.49 2.63
N LEU A 838 -17.76 -76.28 3.88
CA LEU A 838 -16.60 -76.98 4.47
C LEU A 838 -16.74 -78.49 4.53
N LYS A 839 -17.97 -79.02 4.68
CA LYS A 839 -18.24 -80.47 4.67
C LYS A 839 -17.87 -81.18 3.36
N ASN A 840 -17.65 -80.43 2.28
CA ASN A 840 -17.15 -81.00 1.03
C ASN A 840 -15.68 -81.45 1.14
N ASN A 841 -15.00 -81.17 2.26
CA ASN A 841 -13.65 -81.63 2.54
C ASN A 841 -13.53 -82.16 3.98
N ASP A 842 -13.44 -83.50 4.12
CA ASP A 842 -13.42 -84.18 5.42
C ASP A 842 -12.23 -83.77 6.31
N GLN A 843 -11.07 -83.45 5.72
CA GLN A 843 -9.89 -83.04 6.49
C GLN A 843 -10.07 -81.66 7.10
N ILE A 844 -10.54 -80.68 6.33
CA ILE A 844 -10.81 -79.31 6.82
C ILE A 844 -11.95 -79.32 7.85
N ALA A 845 -13.04 -80.01 7.53
CA ALA A 845 -14.19 -80.14 8.43
C ALA A 845 -13.80 -80.78 9.77
N SER A 846 -12.88 -81.75 9.75
CA SER A 846 -12.32 -82.39 10.95
C SER A 846 -11.49 -81.42 11.80
N ILE A 847 -10.63 -80.59 11.17
CA ILE A 847 -9.82 -79.57 11.87
C ILE A 847 -10.74 -78.58 12.59
N VAL A 848 -11.73 -78.01 11.89
CA VAL A 848 -12.68 -77.04 12.46
C VAL A 848 -13.52 -77.68 13.57
N SER A 849 -14.06 -78.89 13.33
CA SER A 849 -14.86 -79.62 14.32
C SER A 849 -14.08 -79.94 15.60
N ARG A 850 -12.78 -80.24 15.48
CA ARG A 850 -11.92 -80.56 16.62
C ARG A 850 -11.77 -79.35 17.54
N VAL A 851 -11.44 -78.19 16.97
CA VAL A 851 -11.28 -76.93 17.74
C VAL A 851 -12.58 -76.48 18.40
N VAL A 852 -13.74 -76.68 17.75
CA VAL A 852 -15.06 -76.38 18.34
C VAL A 852 -15.43 -77.37 19.46
N LYS A 853 -15.04 -78.65 19.34
CA LYS A 853 -15.32 -79.68 20.35
C LYS A 853 -14.40 -79.60 21.57
N ASP A 854 -13.15 -79.15 21.40
CA ASP A 854 -12.16 -79.07 22.47
C ASP A 854 -12.46 -77.97 23.52
N LYS A 855 -13.38 -77.03 23.24
CA LYS A 855 -13.84 -76.01 24.22
C LYS A 855 -14.91 -76.47 25.22
N LYS A 856 -15.24 -77.77 25.29
CA LYS A 856 -16.11 -78.35 26.34
C LYS A 856 -15.35 -78.86 27.60
N GLY A 857 -14.14 -78.37 27.84
CA GLY A 857 -13.42 -78.50 29.12
C GLY A 857 -13.37 -77.15 29.85
N PRO A 858 -13.32 -77.12 31.20
CA PRO A 858 -13.33 -75.88 31.97
C PRO A 858 -12.11 -75.02 31.61
N GLU A 859 -12.32 -73.71 31.58
CA GLU A 859 -11.29 -72.69 31.33
C GLU A 859 -10.12 -72.81 32.32
N GLU A 860 -9.07 -73.53 31.96
CA GLU A 860 -7.74 -73.26 32.48
C GLU A 860 -7.21 -72.02 31.77
N GLY A 861 -7.15 -70.91 32.52
CA GLY A 861 -6.63 -69.64 32.05
C GLY A 861 -5.20 -69.79 31.52
N SER A 862 -4.90 -69.09 30.44
CA SER A 862 -3.57 -69.06 29.86
C SER A 862 -2.52 -68.68 30.93
N ALA A 863 -1.36 -69.33 30.91
CA ALA A 863 -0.28 -69.05 31.86
C ALA A 863 0.20 -67.57 31.83
N LEU A 864 -0.11 -66.82 30.76
CA LEU A 864 0.21 -65.40 30.62
C LEU A 864 -0.79 -64.48 31.34
N SER A 865 -2.05 -64.88 31.53
CA SER A 865 -3.03 -64.12 32.32
C SER A 865 -2.77 -64.12 33.82
N ASN A 866 -1.97 -65.07 34.32
CA ASN A 866 -1.55 -65.15 35.72
C ASN A 866 -0.31 -64.29 36.05
N LEU A 867 0.35 -63.72 35.04
CA LEU A 867 1.52 -62.84 35.20
C LEU A 867 1.20 -61.36 34.96
N SER A 868 -0.02 -61.03 34.53
CA SER A 868 -0.43 -59.62 34.37
C SER A 868 -0.78 -58.99 35.72
N LEU A 869 -0.02 -57.97 36.12
CA LEU A 869 -0.30 -57.07 37.25
C LEU A 869 -1.62 -56.29 37.10
N PHE A 870 -2.28 -56.36 35.95
CA PHE A 870 -3.49 -55.58 35.61
C PHE A 870 -4.71 -56.47 35.32
N ASN A 871 -4.80 -57.65 35.91
CA ASN A 871 -5.96 -58.51 35.76
C ASN A 871 -7.13 -58.00 36.63
N ASP A 872 -8.31 -57.79 36.03
CA ASP A 872 -9.51 -57.24 36.69
C ASP A 872 -10.03 -58.09 37.86
N LYS A 873 -9.67 -59.38 37.91
CA LYS A 873 -9.95 -60.25 39.08
C LYS A 873 -9.11 -59.87 40.30
N ASN A 874 -7.85 -59.48 40.14
CA ASN A 874 -7.01 -58.99 41.26
C ASN A 874 -7.44 -57.60 41.72
N ASN A 875 -7.91 -56.74 40.81
CA ASN A 875 -8.46 -55.43 41.19
C ASN A 875 -9.78 -55.53 41.95
N LYS A 876 -10.65 -56.50 41.61
CA LYS A 876 -11.86 -56.76 42.39
C LYS A 876 -11.54 -57.38 43.76
N GLU A 877 -10.57 -58.29 43.87
CA GLU A 877 -10.16 -58.82 45.18
C GLU A 877 -9.46 -57.78 46.06
N ASN A 878 -8.68 -56.84 45.50
CA ASN A 878 -8.08 -55.73 46.25
C ASN A 878 -9.08 -54.63 46.63
N GLN A 879 -10.07 -54.30 45.78
CA GLN A 879 -11.13 -53.36 46.16
C GLN A 879 -12.09 -53.95 47.21
N THR A 880 -12.27 -55.27 47.24
CA THR A 880 -13.09 -55.95 48.28
C THR A 880 -12.33 -56.13 49.61
N LYS A 881 -10.99 -56.08 49.59
CA LYS A 881 -10.15 -56.05 50.81
C LYS A 881 -9.99 -54.63 51.37
N LEU A 882 -9.79 -53.61 50.53
CA LEU A 882 -9.72 -52.20 50.95
C LEU A 882 -11.05 -51.69 51.54
N SER A 883 -12.20 -52.13 51.01
CA SER A 883 -13.52 -51.77 51.55
C SER A 883 -13.92 -52.53 52.82
N LYS A 884 -13.20 -53.60 53.21
CA LYS A 884 -13.36 -54.27 54.51
C LYS A 884 -12.43 -53.70 55.58
N GLU A 885 -11.22 -53.27 55.24
CA GLU A 885 -10.29 -52.63 56.20
C GLU A 885 -10.67 -51.18 56.54
N GLU A 886 -11.32 -50.42 55.63
CA GLU A 886 -11.85 -49.08 55.95
C GLU A 886 -13.12 -49.07 56.82
N ILE A 887 -13.83 -50.19 56.93
CA ILE A 887 -15.00 -50.33 57.82
C ILE A 887 -14.57 -50.77 59.22
N ASP A 888 -13.47 -51.54 59.36
CA ASP A 888 -12.92 -51.89 60.68
C ASP A 888 -12.11 -50.74 61.32
N MET A 889 -11.42 -49.87 60.56
CA MET A 889 -10.70 -48.72 61.15
C MET A 889 -11.58 -47.53 61.58
N LYS A 890 -12.85 -47.46 61.14
CA LYS A 890 -13.80 -46.43 61.62
C LYS A 890 -14.57 -46.83 62.88
N THR A 891 -14.45 -48.08 63.32
CA THR A 891 -15.16 -48.58 64.52
C THR A 891 -14.31 -48.47 65.80
N ASP A 892 -12.97 -48.38 65.68
CA ASP A 892 -12.06 -48.18 66.82
C ASP A 892 -11.74 -46.70 67.13
N ALA A 893 -12.04 -45.76 66.22
CA ALA A 893 -11.76 -44.33 66.39
C ALA A 893 -12.86 -43.54 67.13
N GLN A 894 -13.97 -44.17 67.53
CA GLN A 894 -15.02 -43.56 68.39
C GLN A 894 -14.98 -44.05 69.86
N ALA A 895 -14.00 -44.87 70.25
CA ALA A 895 -13.91 -45.44 71.59
C ALA A 895 -12.81 -44.83 72.50
N PHE A 896 -12.00 -43.87 72.03
CA PHE A 896 -10.87 -43.30 72.81
C PHE A 896 -10.91 -41.78 73.01
N GLN A 897 -12.10 -41.17 72.92
CA GLN A 897 -12.32 -39.75 73.25
C GLN A 897 -13.27 -39.61 74.45
N LYS A 898 -12.82 -40.16 75.58
CA LYS A 898 -13.23 -39.79 76.94
C LYS A 898 -12.18 -40.35 77.88
N ASP A 899 -11.18 -39.53 78.17
CA ASP A 899 -10.72 -39.27 79.54
C ASP A 899 -9.38 -38.51 79.52
N VAL A 900 -9.27 -37.62 80.50
CA VAL A 900 -8.05 -37.02 81.05
C VAL A 900 -7.62 -35.66 80.46
N ASP A 901 -8.21 -34.63 81.07
CA ASP A 901 -7.61 -33.35 81.48
C ASP A 901 -6.10 -33.41 81.79
N GLY A 902 -5.40 -32.30 81.53
CA GLY A 902 -4.28 -31.90 82.40
C GLY A 902 -3.00 -31.41 81.72
N SER A 903 -2.98 -30.10 81.48
CA SER A 903 -1.90 -29.13 81.76
C SER A 903 -0.41 -29.42 81.47
N ALA A 904 0.20 -28.37 80.88
CA ALA A 904 1.52 -27.80 81.20
C ALA A 904 2.76 -28.67 80.84
N THR A 905 3.89 -28.18 80.31
CA THR A 905 4.53 -26.85 80.22
C THR A 905 5.87 -27.05 79.50
N VAL A 906 6.37 -26.01 78.82
CA VAL A 906 7.81 -25.62 78.67
C VAL A 906 8.72 -26.62 77.92
N GLY A 907 9.60 -26.26 76.99
CA GLY A 907 10.16 -25.01 76.49
C GLY A 907 11.46 -25.36 75.76
N ASP A 908 11.95 -24.42 74.92
CA ASP A 908 13.34 -24.27 74.45
C ASP A 908 13.99 -25.46 73.68
N SER A 909 14.89 -25.31 72.73
CA SER A 909 15.59 -24.21 72.06
C SER A 909 16.47 -24.86 70.98
N GLU A 910 16.92 -24.06 70.00
CA GLU A 910 18.23 -24.18 69.34
C GLU A 910 18.50 -25.41 68.42
N GLU A 911 19.28 -25.37 67.34
CA GLU A 911 19.97 -24.33 66.55
C GLU A 911 20.61 -25.06 65.33
N ARG A 912 21.01 -24.28 64.33
CA ARG A 912 22.11 -24.50 63.35
C ARG A 912 21.87 -25.24 62.02
N ASP A 913 21.91 -24.40 60.96
CA ASP A 913 23.01 -24.29 59.98
C ASP A 913 23.43 -25.55 59.20
N HIS A 914 23.79 -25.54 57.92
CA HIS A 914 23.88 -24.57 56.83
C HIS A 914 24.34 -25.40 55.59
N VAL A 915 24.43 -24.74 54.43
CA VAL A 915 25.28 -25.08 53.27
C VAL A 915 24.70 -26.02 52.19
N SER A 916 23.86 -25.43 51.34
CA SER A 916 24.10 -25.10 49.92
C SER A 916 25.13 -25.90 49.06
N SER A 917 24.63 -26.26 47.86
CA SER A 917 25.29 -26.17 46.53
C SER A 917 26.06 -27.41 45.99
N PRO A 918 26.31 -27.49 44.66
CA PRO A 918 25.30 -27.55 43.58
C PRO A 918 25.70 -28.53 42.44
N LYS A 919 24.75 -28.80 41.53
CA LYS A 919 24.91 -28.60 40.08
C LYS A 919 23.56 -28.60 39.38
#